data_AF-A0A561EIX0-F1
#
_entry.id   AF-A0A561EIX0-F1
#
_cell.length_a   1.000
_cell.length_b   1.000
_cell.length_c   1.000
_cell.angle_alpha   90.00
_cell.angle_beta   90.00
_cell.angle_gamma   90.00
#
_symmetry.space_group_name_H-M   'P 1'
#
loop_
_entity.id
_entity.type
_entity.pdbx_description
1 polymer ?
#
loop_
_entity_poly.entity_id
_entity_poly.type
_entity_poly.pdbx_seq_one_letter_code
_entity_poly.pdbx_strand_id
1 'polypeptide(L)'
;MSPDPTGPVTPTVDHGSLALGRQLGQGGQGSVHQVLNKRINESAGGGWEVVYKEYSANVLPHLDEAALASSAALLGELSGADGRWLSEKTAWPAAVVQRQGRTCGFLMRAVPDRFQFSLRTLTGANGGPRRLANMEYLLNDDTYIAGIGLTVSDKDRLLLLADLAATLARLHRLGIAVGDLSPRNLLFSASPQPECFLIDCDAMRLRGATALPQAETPDWQVPAGEERATPTSDVYKLGLLAVRLFARNQTSTDPTALAATSPALGDLARASLDPDPARRPTPAAWAEQLTSAAATAPAKPARKRRRTPGAATPAAPPTRPATGRPHGTTPPAPKSPAAQAGGVLGALAAVVVLILLVVNNQHSLRTDTSGSTVGGSRQTARYTPHPLDTRTTPTPTRTRWETTPDPVRTTSAPPTPTDAIGTAHVGDCFDDKGTNGHADLSTTSCTSGAFKVVRINTATTDLDSCDNVPDSDRSVSSSRHDLVLCLSYQSPGGTAYHAGQGDCVFGAPGGSAWGKQACQTGNFKVLAAYRGTSDKSKCDPWPHYNYWRHFSVAADSRLDVLLCLSMNYPDDAGYATVKECLSKSGSTFTNVGSCNASNVYVTGRTSTPNAPAFCGHDGSTYWRSADYPAFGYTVCWRWR
;
A
#
# COMPACT_ATOMS: atom_id res chain seq x y z
N MET A 1 -22.45 30.64 44.91
CA MET A 1 -22.09 29.38 44.24
C MET A 1 -20.70 29.58 43.65
N SER A 2 -19.68 29.05 44.31
CA SER A 2 -18.32 29.01 43.73
C SER A 2 -18.35 28.10 42.49
N PRO A 3 -17.63 28.46 41.41
CA PRO A 3 -17.45 27.55 40.29
C PRO A 3 -16.64 26.34 40.79
N ASP A 4 -17.16 25.14 40.54
CA ASP A 4 -16.47 23.88 40.82
C ASP A 4 -15.15 23.85 40.00
N PRO A 5 -13.97 23.70 40.64
CA PRO A 5 -12.68 23.93 39.98
C PRO A 5 -12.16 22.76 39.13
N THR A 6 -12.94 21.69 38.95
CA THR A 6 -12.50 20.55 38.14
C THR A 6 -12.95 20.73 36.69
N GLY A 7 -12.07 21.35 35.87
CA GLY A 7 -12.13 21.12 34.42
C GLY A 7 -12.09 19.63 34.10
N PRO A 8 -12.51 19.21 32.89
CA PRO A 8 -12.53 17.81 32.51
C PRO A 8 -11.14 17.18 32.73
N VAL A 9 -11.09 16.15 33.57
CA VAL A 9 -9.85 15.46 33.91
C VAL A 9 -9.48 14.56 32.74
N THR A 10 -8.36 14.86 32.08
CA THR A 10 -7.80 13.98 31.05
C THR A 10 -7.52 12.60 31.66
N PRO A 11 -8.10 11.52 31.13
CA PRO A 11 -7.75 10.17 31.58
C PRO A 11 -6.31 9.87 31.20
N THR A 12 -5.45 9.62 32.19
CA THR A 12 -4.05 9.24 31.99
C THR A 12 -3.77 7.86 32.57
N VAL A 13 -2.86 7.13 31.92
CA VAL A 13 -2.41 5.80 32.34
C VAL A 13 -0.90 5.75 32.30
N ASP A 14 -0.26 5.32 33.40
CA ASP A 14 1.17 5.05 33.40
C ASP A 14 1.47 3.81 32.56
N HIS A 15 2.42 3.92 31.64
CA HIS A 15 2.85 2.84 30.76
C HIS A 15 3.29 1.60 31.54
N GLY A 16 3.98 1.78 32.67
CA GLY A 16 4.43 0.69 33.54
C GLY A 16 3.29 -0.10 34.18
N SER A 17 2.07 0.45 34.19
CA SER A 17 0.87 -0.23 34.69
C SER A 17 0.15 -1.11 33.65
N LEU A 18 0.55 -1.04 32.37
CA LEU A 18 -0.08 -1.81 31.29
C LEU A 18 0.49 -3.22 31.20
N ALA A 19 -0.40 -4.22 31.23
CA ALA A 19 -0.05 -5.59 30.86
C ALA A 19 -0.25 -5.75 29.35
N LEU A 20 0.84 -5.63 28.59
CA LEU A 20 0.81 -5.71 27.13
C LEU A 20 0.85 -7.17 26.65
N GLY A 21 -0.01 -7.48 25.68
CA GLY A 21 -0.05 -8.76 24.98
C GLY A 21 0.71 -8.71 23.66
N ARG A 22 0.18 -9.40 22.65
CA ARG A 22 0.79 -9.39 21.30
C ARG A 22 0.72 -8.01 20.65
N GLN A 23 1.70 -7.71 19.83
CA GLN A 23 1.61 -6.61 18.87
C GLN A 23 0.61 -6.98 17.77
N LEU A 24 -0.35 -6.10 17.53
CA LEU A 24 -1.44 -6.27 16.56
C LEU A 24 -1.12 -5.64 15.21
N GLY A 25 -0.25 -4.62 15.20
CA GLY A 25 0.18 -3.95 13.96
C GLY A 25 1.31 -2.94 14.21
N GLN A 26 1.92 -2.50 13.12
CA GLN A 26 2.93 -1.44 13.07
C GLN A 26 2.73 -0.62 11.80
N GLY A 27 2.84 0.70 11.92
CA GLY A 27 2.80 1.63 10.79
C GLY A 27 3.81 2.76 10.99
N GLY A 28 3.86 3.71 10.05
CA GLY A 28 4.83 4.80 10.06
C GLY A 28 4.77 5.75 11.26
N GLN A 29 3.68 5.69 12.05
CA GLN A 29 3.50 6.53 13.23
C GLN A 29 3.69 5.80 14.56
N GLY A 30 3.85 4.47 14.56
CA GLY A 30 3.90 3.72 15.79
C GLY A 30 3.45 2.26 15.68
N SER A 31 3.28 1.64 16.84
CA SER A 31 2.87 0.24 16.99
C SER A 31 1.59 0.13 17.81
N VAL A 32 0.78 -0.90 17.55
CA VAL A 32 -0.46 -1.15 18.28
C VAL A 32 -0.33 -2.47 19.02
N HIS A 33 -0.56 -2.45 20.33
CA HIS A 33 -0.42 -3.60 21.23
C HIS A 33 -1.75 -3.94 21.89
N GLN A 34 -1.98 -5.23 22.09
CA GLN A 34 -3.08 -5.68 22.94
C GLN A 34 -2.82 -5.26 24.39
N VAL A 35 -3.87 -4.87 25.12
CA VAL A 35 -3.82 -4.60 26.56
C VAL A 35 -4.68 -5.64 27.27
N LEU A 36 -4.15 -6.29 28.29
CA LEU A 36 -4.77 -7.45 28.95
C LEU A 36 -5.45 -7.11 30.28
N ASN A 37 -5.16 -5.94 30.86
CA ASN A 37 -5.56 -5.58 32.23
C ASN A 37 -6.34 -4.27 32.33
N LYS A 38 -6.81 -3.71 31.21
CA LYS A 38 -7.59 -2.47 31.16
C LYS A 38 -8.79 -2.64 30.23
N ARG A 39 -9.86 -1.92 30.53
CA ARG A 39 -11.06 -1.80 29.69
C ARG A 39 -11.59 -0.37 29.73
N ILE A 40 -12.42 -0.03 28.75
CA ILE A 40 -13.19 1.24 28.73
C ILE A 40 -14.69 0.93 28.80
N ASN A 41 -15.52 1.92 29.14
CA ASN A 41 -16.98 1.76 29.21
C ASN A 41 -17.40 0.57 30.10
N GLU A 42 -16.80 0.42 31.29
CA GLU A 42 -17.03 -0.71 32.20
C GLU A 42 -18.48 -0.90 32.62
N SER A 43 -19.26 0.19 32.65
CA SER A 43 -20.71 0.17 32.89
C SER A 43 -21.51 -0.57 31.79
N ALA A 44 -20.90 -0.81 30.62
CA ALA A 44 -21.52 -1.55 29.52
C ALA A 44 -21.00 -3.00 29.48
N GLY A 45 -21.72 -3.92 30.14
CA GLY A 45 -21.54 -5.36 29.94
C GLY A 45 -20.16 -5.91 30.34
N GLY A 46 -19.50 -5.31 31.35
CA GLY A 46 -18.17 -5.73 31.82
C GLY A 46 -17.00 -5.04 31.13
N GLY A 47 -17.26 -3.98 30.37
CA GLY A 47 -16.25 -3.16 29.71
C GLY A 47 -15.82 -3.68 28.34
N TRP A 48 -15.25 -2.80 27.54
CA TRP A 48 -14.73 -3.09 26.21
C TRP A 48 -13.21 -3.21 26.25
N GLU A 49 -12.71 -4.21 25.53
CA GLU A 49 -11.30 -4.40 25.30
C GLU A 49 -10.66 -3.16 24.67
N VAL A 50 -9.44 -2.85 25.10
CA VAL A 50 -8.64 -1.74 24.57
C VAL A 50 -7.33 -2.23 23.98
N VAL A 51 -6.79 -1.41 23.10
CA VAL A 51 -5.45 -1.55 22.55
C VAL A 51 -4.67 -0.28 22.87
N TYR A 52 -3.35 -0.43 22.93
CA TYR A 52 -2.42 0.67 23.16
C TYR A 52 -1.72 1.00 21.84
N LYS A 53 -1.89 2.23 21.34
CA LYS A 53 -1.05 2.76 20.26
C LYS A 53 0.13 3.48 20.90
N GLU A 54 1.34 2.98 20.67
CA GLU A 54 2.60 3.59 21.07
C GLU A 54 3.16 4.37 19.88
N TYR A 55 3.45 5.65 20.07
CA TYR A 55 4.09 6.46 19.05
C TYR A 55 5.56 6.06 18.87
N SER A 56 6.01 6.04 17.63
CA SER A 56 7.43 5.87 17.32
C SER A 56 8.24 7.10 17.74
N ALA A 57 9.53 6.91 18.02
CA ALA A 57 10.40 7.97 18.54
C ALA A 57 10.50 9.20 17.62
N ASN A 58 10.38 9.01 16.31
CA ASN A 58 10.35 10.08 15.30
C ASN A 58 9.05 10.91 15.28
N VAL A 59 7.94 10.36 15.81
CA VAL A 59 6.65 11.05 15.88
C VAL A 59 6.54 11.92 17.13
N LEU A 60 7.09 11.47 18.26
CA LEU A 60 6.99 12.17 19.55
C LEU A 60 7.36 13.67 19.50
N PRO A 61 8.40 14.12 18.76
CA PRO A 61 8.72 15.56 18.66
C PRO A 61 7.65 16.40 17.96
N HIS A 62 6.79 15.79 17.15
CA HIS A 62 5.73 16.44 16.39
C HIS A 62 4.35 16.32 17.06
N LEU A 63 4.28 15.61 18.19
CA LEU A 63 3.04 15.38 18.92
C LEU A 63 2.67 16.61 19.73
N ASP A 64 1.49 17.16 19.46
CA ASP A 64 0.83 18.10 20.37
C ASP A 64 0.14 17.29 21.48
N GLU A 65 0.84 17.17 22.62
CA GLU A 65 0.35 16.45 23.80
C GLU A 65 -0.97 17.01 24.33
N ALA A 66 -1.20 18.32 24.22
CA ALA A 66 -2.41 18.97 24.71
C ALA A 66 -3.61 18.69 23.81
N ALA A 67 -3.41 18.66 22.49
CA ALA A 67 -4.45 18.25 21.55
C ALA A 67 -4.85 16.79 21.74
N LEU A 68 -3.89 15.87 21.92
CA LEU A 68 -4.19 14.47 22.20
C LEU A 68 -4.91 14.29 23.56
N ALA A 69 -4.47 15.00 24.59
CA ALA A 69 -5.14 15.03 25.89
C ALA A 69 -6.59 15.52 25.78
N SER A 70 -6.83 16.57 25.00
CA SER A 70 -8.18 17.10 24.74
C SER A 70 -9.06 16.07 24.03
N SER A 71 -8.50 15.33 23.06
CA SER A 71 -9.22 14.22 22.42
C SER A 71 -9.61 13.13 23.41
N ALA A 72 -8.71 12.72 24.32
CA ALA A 72 -9.04 11.73 25.35
C ALA A 72 -10.08 12.24 26.36
N ALA A 73 -9.98 13.50 26.78
CA ALA A 73 -10.92 14.13 27.71
C ALA A 73 -12.34 14.25 27.14
N LEU A 74 -12.49 14.34 25.81
CA LEU A 74 -13.78 14.49 25.13
C LEU A 74 -14.80 13.43 25.56
N LEU A 75 -14.40 12.17 25.80
CA LEU A 75 -15.34 11.12 26.22
C LEU A 75 -16.01 11.42 27.56
N GLY A 76 -15.34 12.12 28.47
CA GLY A 76 -15.89 12.56 29.75
C GLY A 76 -16.68 13.87 29.66
N GLU A 77 -16.44 14.70 28.63
CA GLU A 77 -17.22 15.91 28.35
C GLU A 77 -18.58 15.61 27.71
N LEU A 78 -18.64 14.56 26.89
CA LEU A 78 -19.84 14.17 26.17
C LEU A 78 -20.89 13.53 27.10
N SER A 79 -22.15 13.58 26.68
CA SER A 79 -23.19 12.77 27.34
C SER A 79 -22.79 11.29 27.31
N GLY A 80 -23.21 10.50 28.31
CA GLY A 80 -22.88 9.07 28.35
C GLY A 80 -23.31 8.31 27.08
N ALA A 81 -24.37 8.76 26.41
CA ALA A 81 -24.82 8.21 25.13
C ALA A 81 -23.90 8.61 23.95
N ASP A 82 -23.43 9.86 23.90
CA ASP A 82 -22.52 10.34 22.85
C ASP A 82 -21.11 9.76 22.99
N GLY A 83 -20.55 9.73 24.21
CA GLY A 83 -19.25 9.13 24.47
C GLY A 83 -19.23 7.63 24.15
N ARG A 84 -20.31 6.91 24.54
CA ARG A 84 -20.52 5.51 24.18
C ARG A 84 -20.60 5.33 22.66
N TRP A 85 -21.41 6.14 21.98
CA TRP A 85 -21.56 6.06 20.53
C TRP A 85 -20.24 6.33 19.79
N LEU A 86 -19.47 7.34 20.21
CA LEU A 86 -18.19 7.68 19.61
C LEU A 86 -17.26 6.46 19.68
N SER A 87 -17.15 5.86 20.85
CA SER A 87 -16.41 4.62 21.06
C SER A 87 -17.03 3.40 20.34
N GLU A 88 -18.31 3.41 19.96
CA GLU A 88 -18.95 2.36 19.14
C GLU A 88 -18.61 2.44 17.65
N LYS A 89 -18.35 3.65 17.16
CA LYS A 89 -18.09 3.91 15.74
C LYS A 89 -16.62 4.15 15.43
N THR A 90 -15.78 4.38 16.43
CA THR A 90 -14.38 4.74 16.20
C THR A 90 -13.43 4.15 17.23
N ALA A 91 -12.15 4.02 16.85
CA ALA A 91 -11.04 3.78 17.78
C ALA A 91 -10.57 5.11 18.41
N TRP A 92 -11.51 5.87 18.99
CA TRP A 92 -11.21 7.17 19.61
C TRP A 92 -10.21 7.03 20.78
N PRO A 93 -9.30 8.01 20.98
CA PRO A 93 -8.47 8.07 22.17
C PRO A 93 -9.31 8.08 23.45
N ALA A 94 -9.06 7.13 24.35
CA ALA A 94 -9.79 6.99 25.61
C ALA A 94 -8.96 7.36 26.83
N ALA A 95 -7.64 7.21 26.75
CA ALA A 95 -6.71 7.69 27.78
C ALA A 95 -5.33 7.93 27.17
N VAL A 96 -4.64 8.96 27.64
CA VAL A 96 -3.25 9.21 27.28
C VAL A 96 -2.36 8.29 28.09
N VAL A 97 -1.42 7.62 27.42
CA VAL A 97 -0.43 6.77 28.08
C VAL A 97 0.86 7.55 28.23
N GLN A 98 1.40 7.57 29.45
CA GLN A 98 2.62 8.29 29.78
C GLN A 98 3.71 7.36 30.27
N ARG A 99 4.96 7.64 29.90
CA ARG A 99 6.15 6.99 30.44
C ARG A 99 7.00 8.08 31.10
N GLN A 100 7.23 7.94 32.41
CA GLN A 100 7.96 8.96 33.20
C GLN A 100 7.36 10.38 33.06
N GLY A 101 6.03 10.48 33.02
CA GLY A 101 5.31 11.75 32.89
C GLY A 101 5.31 12.37 31.49
N ARG A 102 5.91 11.73 30.48
CA ARG A 102 5.88 12.15 29.08
C ARG A 102 4.89 11.32 28.29
N THR A 103 4.08 11.95 27.44
CA THR A 103 3.15 11.22 26.58
C THR A 103 3.91 10.32 25.62
N CYS A 104 3.58 9.02 25.59
CA CYS A 104 4.18 8.04 24.69
C CYS A 104 3.16 7.33 23.78
N GLY A 105 1.86 7.56 24.00
CA GLY A 105 0.81 6.96 23.20
C GLY A 105 -0.56 7.13 23.85
N PHE A 106 -1.51 6.30 23.46
CA PHE A 106 -2.86 6.33 24.01
C PHE A 106 -3.56 4.97 23.97
N LEU A 107 -4.52 4.78 24.87
CA LEU A 107 -5.46 3.66 24.84
C LEU A 107 -6.64 4.02 23.95
N MET A 108 -7.12 3.06 23.17
CA MET A 108 -8.33 3.18 22.36
C MET A 108 -9.09 1.86 22.33
N ARG A 109 -10.36 1.89 21.92
CA ARG A 109 -11.15 0.66 21.79
C ARG A 109 -10.48 -0.33 20.82
N ALA A 110 -10.37 -1.58 21.23
CA ALA A 110 -9.99 -2.66 20.33
C ALA A 110 -11.04 -2.82 19.22
N VAL A 111 -10.59 -3.04 17.98
CA VAL A 111 -11.51 -3.26 16.86
C VAL A 111 -12.41 -4.47 17.15
N PRO A 112 -13.74 -4.31 17.16
CA PRO A 112 -14.65 -5.42 17.41
C PRO A 112 -14.55 -6.53 16.35
N ASP A 113 -14.72 -7.79 16.75
CA ASP A 113 -14.55 -8.98 15.88
C ASP A 113 -15.43 -8.97 14.62
N ARG A 114 -16.57 -8.26 14.64
CA ARG A 114 -17.46 -8.11 13.49
C ARG A 114 -16.86 -7.32 12.33
N PHE A 115 -15.82 -6.53 12.57
CA PHE A 115 -15.01 -5.83 11.55
C PHE A 115 -13.81 -6.65 11.09
N GLN A 116 -13.83 -7.96 11.33
CA GLN A 116 -12.83 -8.89 10.85
C GLN A 116 -13.49 -10.00 10.04
N PHE A 117 -12.78 -10.49 9.04
CA PHE A 117 -13.18 -11.66 8.25
C PHE A 117 -12.06 -12.70 8.23
N SER A 118 -12.43 -13.95 7.92
CA SER A 118 -11.46 -15.01 7.71
C SER A 118 -11.07 -15.02 6.24
N LEU A 119 -9.80 -14.69 5.96
CA LEU A 119 -9.28 -14.66 4.60
C LEU A 119 -9.31 -16.06 4.00
N ARG A 120 -10.04 -16.25 2.90
CA ARG A 120 -10.07 -17.53 2.20
C ARG A 120 -8.77 -17.73 1.44
N THR A 121 -8.05 -18.81 1.75
CA THR A 121 -6.84 -19.23 1.05
C THR A 121 -7.12 -20.42 0.13
N LEU A 122 -6.26 -20.63 -0.88
CA LEU A 122 -6.41 -21.69 -1.89
C LEU A 122 -6.36 -23.12 -1.32
N THR A 123 -5.93 -23.33 -0.06
CA THR A 123 -5.84 -24.67 0.55
C THR A 123 -7.11 -25.19 1.19
N GLY A 124 -8.21 -24.42 1.20
CA GLY A 124 -9.51 -24.94 1.63
C GLY A 124 -9.58 -25.38 3.11
N ALA A 125 -8.61 -25.02 3.96
CA ALA A 125 -8.73 -25.21 5.39
C ALA A 125 -9.83 -24.27 5.92
N ASN A 126 -10.84 -24.83 6.58
CA ASN A 126 -11.86 -24.05 7.28
C ASN A 126 -11.17 -23.11 8.29
N GLY A 127 -11.29 -21.80 8.10
CA GLY A 127 -10.80 -20.79 9.04
C GLY A 127 -9.40 -20.21 8.74
N GLY A 128 -9.19 -19.65 7.55
CA GLY A 128 -7.99 -18.86 7.26
C GLY A 128 -7.79 -17.66 8.21
N PRO A 129 -6.61 -17.02 8.20
CA PRO A 129 -6.24 -16.03 9.21
C PRO A 129 -7.26 -14.89 9.27
N ARG A 130 -7.56 -14.43 10.49
CA ARG A 130 -8.40 -13.25 10.71
C ARG A 130 -7.68 -12.01 10.18
N ARG A 131 -8.40 -11.21 9.41
CA ARG A 131 -7.96 -9.93 8.87
C ARG A 131 -9.00 -8.87 9.18
N LEU A 132 -8.55 -7.64 9.37
CA LEU A 132 -9.44 -6.48 9.42
C LEU A 132 -10.15 -6.35 8.07
N ALA A 133 -11.43 -6.02 8.09
CA ALA A 133 -12.24 -5.81 6.90
C ALA A 133 -12.12 -4.34 6.45
N ASN A 134 -10.95 -3.95 5.94
CA ASN A 134 -10.72 -2.61 5.40
C ASN A 134 -11.58 -2.37 4.15
N MET A 135 -12.12 -1.17 4.01
CA MET A 135 -12.95 -0.76 2.88
C MET A 135 -12.20 -0.88 1.54
N GLU A 136 -10.86 -0.88 1.56
CA GLU A 136 -10.01 -1.01 0.37
C GLU A 136 -10.25 -2.31 -0.40
N TYR A 137 -10.65 -3.40 0.30
CA TYR A 137 -11.02 -4.65 -0.35
C TYR A 137 -12.23 -4.46 -1.26
N LEU A 138 -13.17 -3.63 -0.86
CA LEU A 138 -14.42 -3.40 -1.59
C LEU A 138 -14.26 -2.50 -2.81
N LEU A 139 -13.10 -1.87 -2.99
CA LEU A 139 -12.77 -1.08 -4.18
C LEU A 139 -12.24 -1.93 -5.34
N ASN A 140 -12.22 -3.26 -5.19
CA ASN A 140 -11.91 -4.23 -6.25
C ASN A 140 -13.19 -4.88 -6.79
N ASP A 141 -13.08 -5.65 -7.88
CA ASP A 141 -14.22 -6.33 -8.46
C ASP A 141 -14.78 -7.45 -7.58
N ASP A 142 -16.05 -7.80 -7.79
CA ASP A 142 -16.76 -8.75 -6.93
C ASP A 142 -16.18 -10.19 -7.01
N THR A 143 -15.40 -10.52 -8.05
CA THR A 143 -14.68 -11.81 -8.16
C THR A 143 -13.54 -11.86 -7.16
N TYR A 144 -12.76 -10.78 -7.05
CA TYR A 144 -11.71 -10.65 -6.04
C TYR A 144 -12.29 -10.78 -4.63
N ILE A 145 -13.34 -10.00 -4.33
CA ILE A 145 -13.97 -9.95 -3.01
C ILE A 145 -14.51 -11.34 -2.61
N ALA A 146 -15.19 -12.03 -3.53
CA ALA A 146 -15.65 -13.40 -3.32
C ALA A 146 -14.48 -14.39 -3.13
N GLY A 147 -13.38 -14.19 -3.87
CA GLY A 147 -12.16 -15.00 -3.78
C GLY A 147 -11.51 -14.95 -2.40
N ILE A 148 -11.48 -13.77 -1.77
CA ILE A 148 -10.94 -13.57 -0.41
C ILE A 148 -11.93 -13.94 0.70
N GLY A 149 -13.15 -14.36 0.35
CA GLY A 149 -14.15 -14.86 1.30
C GLY A 149 -15.13 -13.80 1.82
N LEU A 150 -15.15 -12.62 1.20
CA LEU A 150 -16.15 -11.58 1.49
C LEU A 150 -17.38 -11.74 0.60
N THR A 151 -18.52 -11.29 1.08
CA THR A 151 -19.77 -11.27 0.31
C THR A 151 -20.50 -9.97 0.62
N VAL A 152 -20.57 -9.08 -0.36
CA VAL A 152 -21.14 -7.74 -0.21
C VAL A 152 -21.97 -7.44 -1.46
N SER A 153 -23.23 -7.08 -1.28
CA SER A 153 -24.15 -6.65 -2.34
C SER A 153 -24.09 -5.14 -2.57
N ASP A 154 -24.70 -4.65 -3.65
CA ASP A 154 -24.87 -3.20 -3.85
C ASP A 154 -25.73 -2.57 -2.76
N LYS A 155 -26.73 -3.29 -2.23
CA LYS A 155 -27.50 -2.84 -1.07
C LYS A 155 -26.60 -2.65 0.15
N ASP A 156 -25.69 -3.59 0.41
CA ASP A 156 -24.74 -3.47 1.52
C ASP A 156 -23.82 -2.26 1.31
N ARG A 157 -23.34 -2.02 0.09
CA ARG A 157 -22.52 -0.84 -0.25
C ARG A 157 -23.26 0.48 0.00
N LEU A 158 -24.54 0.57 -0.38
CA LEU A 158 -25.38 1.74 -0.08
C LEU A 158 -25.53 1.93 1.43
N LEU A 159 -25.79 0.87 2.18
CA LEU A 159 -25.97 0.92 3.63
C LEU A 159 -24.66 1.25 4.36
N LEU A 160 -23.52 0.75 3.90
CA LEU A 160 -22.20 1.11 4.43
C LEU A 160 -21.90 2.60 4.23
N LEU A 161 -22.17 3.13 3.03
CA LEU A 161 -22.02 4.55 2.76
C LEU A 161 -23.02 5.37 3.60
N ALA A 162 -24.25 4.89 3.80
CA ALA A 162 -25.26 5.60 4.60
C ALA A 162 -24.82 5.69 6.07
N ASP A 163 -24.31 4.59 6.63
CA ASP A 163 -23.77 4.54 8.00
C ASP A 163 -22.56 5.46 8.15
N LEU A 164 -21.65 5.48 7.17
CA LEU A 164 -20.52 6.39 7.16
C LEU A 164 -20.97 7.86 7.08
N ALA A 165 -21.88 8.20 6.17
CA ALA A 165 -22.37 9.56 5.99
C ALA A 165 -23.08 10.08 7.25
N ALA A 166 -23.89 9.23 7.90
CA ALA A 166 -24.52 9.55 9.18
C ALA A 166 -23.48 9.70 10.32
N THR A 167 -22.43 8.87 10.31
CA THR A 167 -21.31 8.96 11.26
C THR A 167 -20.56 10.27 11.09
N LEU A 168 -20.18 10.65 9.87
CA LEU A 168 -19.53 11.93 9.57
C LEU A 168 -20.40 13.11 9.97
N ALA A 169 -21.71 13.08 9.67
CA ALA A 169 -22.63 14.14 10.09
C ALA A 169 -22.63 14.34 11.61
N ARG A 170 -22.58 13.24 12.39
CA ARG A 170 -22.53 13.33 13.85
C ARG A 170 -21.15 13.75 14.36
N LEU A 171 -20.06 13.26 13.77
CA LEU A 171 -18.70 13.71 14.10
C LEU A 171 -18.54 15.22 13.87
N HIS A 172 -19.00 15.73 12.74
CA HIS A 172 -18.96 17.16 12.41
C HIS A 172 -19.74 18.00 13.44
N ARG A 173 -20.90 17.53 13.91
CA ARG A 173 -21.66 18.20 15.00
C ARG A 173 -20.93 18.21 16.34
N LEU A 174 -20.08 17.22 16.60
CA LEU A 174 -19.22 17.17 17.78
C LEU A 174 -17.94 18.00 17.60
N GLY A 175 -17.75 18.64 16.43
CA GLY A 175 -16.56 19.41 16.09
C GLY A 175 -15.37 18.54 15.67
N ILE A 176 -15.60 17.30 15.26
CA ILE A 176 -14.56 16.37 14.81
C ILE A 176 -14.57 16.32 13.28
N ALA A 177 -13.46 16.62 12.63
CA ALA A 177 -13.23 16.35 11.20
C ALA A 177 -12.22 15.21 11.06
N VAL A 178 -12.49 14.27 10.15
CA VAL A 178 -11.71 13.03 10.02
C VAL A 178 -10.34 13.30 9.39
N GLY A 179 -10.28 14.14 8.37
CA GLY A 179 -9.03 14.43 7.68
C GLY A 179 -8.65 13.31 6.73
N ASP A 180 -8.03 12.25 7.21
CA ASP A 180 -7.61 11.11 6.38
C ASP A 180 -8.74 10.07 6.21
N LEU A 181 -9.86 10.49 5.62
CA LEU A 181 -10.96 9.61 5.26
C LEU A 181 -10.57 8.77 4.03
N SER A 182 -9.91 7.64 4.29
CA SER A 182 -9.41 6.72 3.27
C SER A 182 -9.89 5.29 3.53
N PRO A 183 -9.85 4.40 2.53
CA PRO A 183 -10.36 3.05 2.65
C PRO A 183 -9.47 2.15 3.53
N ARG A 184 -8.28 2.63 3.90
CA ARG A 184 -7.38 1.98 4.86
C ARG A 184 -7.77 2.32 6.30
N ASN A 185 -8.26 3.52 6.56
CA ASN A 185 -8.70 3.98 7.89
C ASN A 185 -10.18 3.70 8.18
N LEU A 186 -10.86 3.00 7.26
CA LEU A 186 -12.26 2.64 7.36
C LEU A 186 -12.44 1.13 7.31
N LEU A 187 -12.97 0.57 8.38
CA LEU A 187 -13.37 -0.83 8.46
C LEU A 187 -14.87 -0.96 8.21
N PHE A 188 -15.30 -2.10 7.68
CA PHE A 188 -16.70 -2.40 7.45
C PHE A 188 -17.11 -3.75 8.05
N SER A 189 -18.38 -3.88 8.38
CA SER A 189 -19.04 -5.16 8.61
C SER A 189 -20.29 -5.21 7.74
N ALA A 190 -20.57 -6.35 7.11
CA ALA A 190 -21.81 -6.56 6.35
C ALA A 190 -22.87 -7.34 7.15
N SER A 191 -22.51 -7.87 8.33
CA SER A 191 -23.35 -8.75 9.14
C SER A 191 -23.04 -8.57 10.64
N PRO A 192 -24.06 -8.46 11.52
CA PRO A 192 -25.48 -8.68 11.27
C PRO A 192 -26.17 -7.54 10.49
N GLN A 193 -25.54 -6.36 10.43
CA GLN A 193 -26.00 -5.23 9.65
C GLN A 193 -24.80 -4.48 9.06
N PRO A 194 -24.93 -3.85 7.88
CA PRO A 194 -23.89 -3.01 7.32
C PRO A 194 -23.55 -1.84 8.24
N GLU A 195 -22.30 -1.76 8.68
CA GLU A 195 -21.79 -0.64 9.48
C GLU A 195 -20.30 -0.39 9.23
N CYS A 196 -19.88 0.82 9.53
CA CYS A 196 -18.51 1.30 9.43
C CYS A 196 -17.88 1.50 10.82
N PHE A 197 -16.55 1.37 10.88
CA PHE A 197 -15.75 1.72 12.05
C PHE A 197 -14.46 2.42 11.62
N LEU A 198 -14.24 3.62 12.17
CA LEU A 198 -13.06 4.42 11.86
C LEU A 198 -11.89 4.06 12.78
N ILE A 199 -10.71 3.93 12.21
CA ILE A 199 -9.46 3.75 12.94
C ILE A 199 -8.55 4.97 12.72
N ASP A 200 -7.39 4.99 13.37
CA ASP A 200 -6.40 6.07 13.28
C ASP A 200 -6.97 7.46 13.68
N CYS A 201 -7.75 7.45 14.76
CA CYS A 201 -8.54 8.62 15.18
C CYS A 201 -7.71 9.73 15.85
N ASP A 202 -6.44 9.47 16.18
CA ASP A 202 -5.52 10.47 16.71
C ASP A 202 -5.02 11.46 15.65
N ALA A 203 -5.19 11.13 14.36
CA ALA A 203 -4.96 12.07 13.26
C ALA A 203 -6.17 13.00 12.99
N MET A 204 -7.32 12.74 13.60
CA MET A 204 -8.54 13.55 13.40
C MET A 204 -8.40 14.92 14.09
N ARG A 205 -9.04 15.93 13.51
CA ARG A 205 -9.03 17.30 14.05
C ARG A 205 -10.24 17.51 14.95
N LEU A 206 -10.02 17.87 16.21
CA LEU A 206 -11.06 18.18 17.19
C LEU A 206 -11.11 19.69 17.45
N ARG A 207 -12.23 20.33 17.11
CA ARG A 207 -12.50 21.77 17.36
C ARG A 207 -11.36 22.68 16.87
N GLY A 208 -10.72 22.31 15.75
CA GLY A 208 -9.58 23.03 15.17
C GLY A 208 -8.20 22.50 15.58
N ALA A 209 -8.08 21.77 16.69
CA ALA A 209 -6.81 21.24 17.19
C ALA A 209 -6.49 19.88 16.57
N THR A 210 -5.20 19.61 16.35
CA THR A 210 -4.68 18.35 15.81
C THR A 210 -3.52 17.86 16.65
N ALA A 211 -3.48 16.56 16.97
CA ALA A 211 -2.37 15.98 17.72
C ALA A 211 -1.10 15.83 16.88
N LEU A 212 -1.26 15.63 15.57
CA LEU A 212 -0.17 15.46 14.62
C LEU A 212 -0.39 16.31 13.36
N PRO A 213 0.66 16.59 12.57
CA PRO A 213 0.52 17.24 11.27
C PRO A 213 -0.45 16.48 10.36
N GLN A 214 -1.34 17.22 9.68
CA GLN A 214 -2.38 16.64 8.83
C GLN A 214 -1.78 15.99 7.57
N ALA A 215 -1.88 14.66 7.51
CA ALA A 215 -1.47 13.83 6.38
C ALA A 215 -2.69 13.32 5.60
N GLU A 216 -2.46 12.84 4.38
CA GLU A 216 -3.49 12.23 3.56
C GLU A 216 -2.94 10.96 2.91
N THR A 217 -3.78 9.95 2.80
CA THR A 217 -3.49 8.75 2.04
C THR A 217 -3.26 9.13 0.55
N PRO A 218 -2.23 8.59 -0.12
CA PRO A 218 -2.02 8.80 -1.55
C PRO A 218 -3.24 8.43 -2.39
N ASP A 219 -3.55 9.22 -3.42
CA ASP A 219 -4.76 9.15 -4.27
C ASP A 219 -6.08 9.47 -3.57
N TRP A 220 -6.03 9.99 -2.34
CA TRP A 220 -7.18 10.45 -1.55
C TRP A 220 -7.05 11.92 -1.14
N GLN A 221 -6.15 12.67 -1.76
CA GLN A 221 -5.92 14.08 -1.44
C GLN A 221 -7.10 14.94 -1.89
N VAL A 222 -7.40 15.96 -1.08
CA VAL A 222 -8.23 17.08 -1.51
C VAL A 222 -7.55 17.91 -2.61
N PRO A 223 -8.31 18.72 -3.37
CA PRO A 223 -7.75 19.68 -4.31
C PRO A 223 -6.60 20.51 -3.72
N ALA A 224 -5.59 20.79 -4.56
CA ALA A 224 -4.41 21.53 -4.13
C ALA A 224 -4.79 22.92 -3.58
N GLY A 225 -4.23 23.27 -2.41
CA GLY A 225 -4.51 24.53 -1.73
C GLY A 225 -5.74 24.50 -0.80
N GLU A 226 -6.52 23.42 -0.81
CA GLU A 226 -7.60 23.23 0.15
C GLU A 226 -7.06 22.84 1.54
N GLU A 227 -7.70 23.34 2.59
CA GLU A 227 -7.39 22.95 3.95
C GLU A 227 -7.88 21.52 4.26
N ARG A 228 -6.96 20.69 4.78
CA ARG A 228 -7.21 19.32 5.23
C ARG A 228 -7.94 19.26 6.56
N ALA A 229 -8.61 18.14 6.84
CA ALA A 229 -9.36 17.90 8.07
C ALA A 229 -10.37 19.02 8.38
N THR A 230 -11.16 19.33 7.36
CA THR A 230 -12.35 20.16 7.44
C THR A 230 -13.58 19.31 7.10
N PRO A 231 -14.78 19.70 7.58
CA PRO A 231 -16.02 19.02 7.19
C PRO A 231 -16.21 18.91 5.68
N THR A 232 -15.82 19.93 4.92
CA THR A 232 -15.93 19.95 3.45
C THR A 232 -14.87 19.07 2.76
N SER A 233 -13.68 18.92 3.35
CA SER A 233 -12.67 17.95 2.88
C SER A 233 -13.12 16.51 3.10
N ASP A 234 -13.78 16.22 4.22
CA ASP A 234 -14.34 14.90 4.49
C ASP A 234 -15.45 14.56 3.49
N VAL A 235 -16.30 15.53 3.13
CA VAL A 235 -17.34 15.34 2.11
C VAL A 235 -16.75 15.03 0.74
N TYR A 236 -15.67 15.70 0.35
CA TYR A 236 -14.96 15.38 -0.89
C TYR A 236 -14.51 13.92 -0.91
N LYS A 237 -13.90 13.46 0.19
CA LYS A 237 -13.45 12.07 0.33
C LYS A 237 -14.59 11.07 0.43
N LEU A 238 -15.74 11.44 1.02
CA LEU A 238 -16.96 10.63 1.00
C LEU A 238 -17.48 10.44 -0.43
N GLY A 239 -17.53 11.53 -1.21
CA GLY A 239 -17.92 11.46 -2.63
C GLY A 239 -16.97 10.57 -3.44
N LEU A 240 -15.66 10.75 -3.26
CA LEU A 240 -14.64 9.94 -3.91
C LEU A 240 -14.77 8.45 -3.53
N LEU A 241 -15.01 8.15 -2.25
CA LEU A 241 -15.26 6.79 -1.78
C LEU A 241 -16.50 6.19 -2.43
N ALA A 242 -17.62 6.93 -2.47
CA ALA A 242 -18.86 6.46 -3.06
C ALA A 242 -18.67 6.12 -4.55
N VAL A 243 -17.95 6.96 -5.30
CA VAL A 243 -17.60 6.72 -6.70
C VAL A 243 -16.79 5.43 -6.86
N ARG A 244 -15.68 5.30 -6.12
CA ARG A 244 -14.76 4.15 -6.21
C ARG A 244 -15.43 2.84 -5.78
N LEU A 245 -16.25 2.89 -4.73
CA LEU A 245 -16.98 1.75 -4.22
C LEU A 245 -17.99 1.20 -5.24
N PHE A 246 -18.64 2.07 -6.01
CA PHE A 246 -19.58 1.66 -7.05
C PHE A 246 -18.89 1.28 -8.37
N ALA A 247 -17.80 1.97 -8.71
CA ALA A 247 -17.00 1.65 -9.88
C ALA A 247 -16.19 0.34 -9.74
N ARG A 248 -16.04 -0.19 -8.50
CA ARG A 248 -15.14 -1.31 -8.19
C ARG A 248 -13.71 -1.05 -8.66
N ASN A 249 -13.28 0.18 -8.44
CA ASN A 249 -12.02 0.68 -8.96
C ASN A 249 -11.33 1.55 -7.91
N GLN A 250 -10.05 1.28 -7.65
CA GLN A 250 -9.25 1.94 -6.63
C GLN A 250 -9.00 3.43 -6.89
N THR A 251 -9.07 3.88 -8.15
CA THR A 251 -8.63 5.22 -8.56
C THR A 251 -9.71 6.04 -9.26
N SER A 252 -10.84 5.44 -9.64
CA SER A 252 -11.91 6.11 -10.39
C SER A 252 -12.39 7.40 -9.72
N THR A 253 -12.68 8.40 -10.56
CA THR A 253 -13.35 9.65 -10.21
C THR A 253 -14.66 9.83 -10.99
N ASP A 254 -15.03 8.87 -11.84
CA ASP A 254 -16.25 8.92 -12.65
C ASP A 254 -17.47 8.40 -11.88
N PRO A 255 -18.48 9.25 -11.59
CA PRO A 255 -19.66 8.86 -10.83
C PRO A 255 -20.68 8.03 -11.63
N THR A 256 -20.41 7.68 -12.90
CA THR A 256 -21.37 7.00 -13.78
C THR A 256 -21.95 5.72 -13.17
N ALA A 257 -21.13 4.87 -12.56
CA ALA A 257 -21.61 3.63 -11.93
C ALA A 257 -22.56 3.89 -10.75
N LEU A 258 -22.29 4.93 -9.96
CA LEU A 258 -23.15 5.36 -8.86
C LEU A 258 -24.44 6.00 -9.38
N ALA A 259 -24.35 6.84 -10.40
CA ALA A 259 -25.48 7.49 -11.05
C ALA A 259 -26.45 6.49 -11.69
N ALA A 260 -25.94 5.36 -12.21
CA ALA A 260 -26.76 4.26 -12.71
C ALA A 260 -27.56 3.55 -11.61
N THR A 261 -27.09 3.61 -10.36
CA THR A 261 -27.83 3.09 -9.19
C THR A 261 -28.89 4.10 -8.72
N SER A 262 -28.53 5.38 -8.67
CA SER A 262 -29.44 6.48 -8.40
C SER A 262 -28.89 7.78 -8.99
N PRO A 263 -29.63 8.47 -9.88
CA PRO A 263 -29.19 9.74 -10.44
C PRO A 263 -28.86 10.78 -9.37
N ALA A 264 -29.65 10.84 -8.29
CA ALA A 264 -29.43 11.75 -7.16
C ALA A 264 -28.09 11.47 -6.44
N LEU A 265 -27.68 10.19 -6.32
CA LEU A 265 -26.36 9.85 -5.77
C LEU A 265 -25.22 10.25 -6.72
N GLY A 266 -25.46 10.17 -8.04
CA GLY A 266 -24.55 10.71 -9.04
C GLY A 266 -24.38 12.23 -8.92
N ASP A 267 -25.46 12.96 -8.69
CA ASP A 267 -25.45 14.42 -8.49
C ASP A 267 -24.69 14.80 -7.21
N LEU A 268 -24.93 14.09 -6.10
CA LEU A 268 -24.19 14.27 -4.86
C LEU A 268 -22.69 13.99 -5.03
N ALA A 269 -22.32 12.95 -5.78
CA ALA A 269 -20.91 12.67 -6.07
C ALA A 269 -20.25 13.81 -6.85
N ARG A 270 -20.88 14.31 -7.91
CA ARG A 270 -20.34 15.44 -8.68
C ARG A 270 -20.21 16.70 -7.82
N ALA A 271 -21.22 17.02 -7.02
CA ALA A 271 -21.17 18.17 -6.12
C ALA A 271 -20.10 18.01 -5.03
N SER A 272 -19.89 16.79 -4.51
CA SER A 272 -18.87 16.52 -3.49
C SER A 272 -17.45 16.64 -4.04
N LEU A 273 -17.25 16.31 -5.32
CA LEU A 273 -15.97 16.42 -6.02
C LEU A 273 -15.73 17.82 -6.62
N ASP A 274 -16.61 18.80 -6.37
CA ASP A 274 -16.42 20.17 -6.82
C ASP A 274 -15.16 20.78 -6.18
N PRO A 275 -14.30 21.47 -6.96
CA PRO A 275 -13.12 22.13 -6.42
C PRO A 275 -13.44 23.27 -5.44
N ASP A 276 -14.65 23.85 -5.48
CA ASP A 276 -15.13 24.82 -4.52
C ASP A 276 -15.75 24.11 -3.30
N PRO A 277 -15.11 24.14 -2.11
CA PRO A 277 -15.61 23.44 -0.93
C PRO A 277 -17.01 23.91 -0.49
N ALA A 278 -17.40 25.16 -0.80
CA ALA A 278 -18.68 25.72 -0.42
C ALA A 278 -19.87 25.13 -1.19
N ARG A 279 -19.62 24.46 -2.33
CA ARG A 279 -20.65 23.83 -3.16
C ARG A 279 -20.94 22.38 -2.77
N ARG A 280 -20.13 21.82 -1.88
CA ARG A 280 -20.23 20.42 -1.48
C ARG A 280 -21.44 20.20 -0.58
N PRO A 281 -22.17 19.08 -0.74
CA PRO A 281 -23.34 18.79 0.09
C PRO A 281 -22.95 18.46 1.53
N THR A 282 -23.92 18.38 2.43
CA THR A 282 -23.67 17.88 3.79
C THR A 282 -23.60 16.34 3.79
N PRO A 283 -22.89 15.71 4.75
CA PRO A 283 -22.99 14.26 4.92
C PRO A 283 -24.41 13.78 5.26
N ALA A 284 -25.24 14.64 5.89
CA ALA A 284 -26.64 14.32 6.14
C ALA A 284 -27.45 14.15 4.85
N ALA A 285 -27.21 14.98 3.84
CA ALA A 285 -27.85 14.84 2.52
C ALA A 285 -27.46 13.51 1.83
N TRP A 286 -26.19 13.11 1.97
CA TRP A 286 -25.74 11.78 1.55
C TRP A 286 -26.48 10.66 2.28
N ALA A 287 -26.55 10.72 3.62
CA ALA A 287 -27.19 9.66 4.41
C ALA A 287 -28.66 9.45 4.03
N GLU A 288 -29.41 10.53 3.79
CA GLU A 288 -30.82 10.47 3.35
C GLU A 288 -30.97 9.78 1.99
N GLN A 289 -30.23 10.23 0.98
CA GLN A 289 -30.32 9.70 -0.38
C GLN A 289 -29.82 8.24 -0.46
N LEU A 290 -28.78 7.90 0.29
CA LEU A 290 -28.27 6.52 0.35
C LEU A 290 -29.26 5.58 1.01
N THR A 291 -29.92 6.01 2.09
CA THR A 291 -30.96 5.22 2.76
C THR A 291 -32.15 4.98 1.84
N SER A 292 -32.59 6.01 1.12
CA SER A 292 -33.65 5.92 0.11
C SER A 292 -33.30 4.91 -1.00
N ALA A 293 -32.11 5.04 -1.59
CA ALA A 293 -31.64 4.12 -2.63
C ALA A 293 -31.53 2.67 -2.12
N ALA A 294 -31.05 2.47 -0.89
CA ALA A 294 -30.89 1.15 -0.28
C ALA A 294 -32.22 0.43 -0.05
N ALA A 295 -33.31 1.17 0.20
CA ALA A 295 -34.64 0.60 0.37
C ALA A 295 -35.14 -0.11 -0.90
N THR A 296 -34.75 0.39 -2.07
CA THR A 296 -35.13 -0.17 -3.38
C THR A 296 -34.11 -1.15 -3.97
N ALA A 297 -32.90 -1.25 -3.40
CA ALA A 297 -31.83 -2.06 -3.93
C ALA A 297 -32.01 -3.58 -3.66
N PRO A 298 -31.59 -4.46 -4.59
CA PRO A 298 -31.65 -5.90 -4.38
C PRO A 298 -30.70 -6.34 -3.26
N ALA A 299 -31.22 -7.13 -2.31
CA ALA A 299 -30.45 -7.63 -1.16
C ALA A 299 -29.50 -8.80 -1.47
N LYS A 300 -29.53 -9.35 -2.69
CA LYS A 300 -28.65 -10.47 -3.08
C LYS A 300 -27.51 -9.93 -3.93
N PRO A 301 -26.25 -10.37 -3.69
CA PRO A 301 -25.14 -10.09 -4.60
C PRO A 301 -25.52 -10.55 -6.01
N ALA A 302 -25.20 -9.73 -7.03
CA ALA A 302 -25.56 -10.01 -8.41
C ALA A 302 -24.91 -11.32 -8.89
N ARG A 303 -25.66 -12.42 -8.82
CA ARG A 303 -25.23 -13.69 -9.39
C ARG A 303 -25.24 -13.52 -10.90
N LYS A 304 -24.07 -13.60 -11.56
CA LYS A 304 -24.02 -13.71 -13.03
C LYS A 304 -24.99 -14.81 -13.43
N ARG A 305 -26.09 -14.46 -14.09
CA ARG A 305 -26.98 -15.42 -14.75
C ARG A 305 -26.11 -16.15 -15.77
N ARG A 306 -25.72 -17.38 -15.45
CA ARG A 306 -25.22 -18.33 -16.42
C ARG A 306 -26.32 -18.45 -17.46
N ARG A 307 -26.15 -17.83 -18.64
CA ARG A 307 -27.04 -18.06 -19.77
C ARG A 307 -26.91 -19.55 -20.08
N THR A 308 -27.94 -20.31 -19.71
CA THR A 308 -28.18 -21.63 -20.30
C THR A 308 -28.19 -21.39 -21.81
N PRO A 309 -27.43 -22.14 -22.62
CA PRO A 309 -27.61 -22.11 -24.07
C PRO A 309 -29.09 -22.38 -24.33
N GLY A 310 -29.78 -21.41 -24.91
CA GLY A 310 -31.19 -21.55 -25.24
C GLY A 310 -31.36 -22.79 -26.11
N ALA A 311 -32.28 -23.66 -25.71
CA ALA A 311 -32.76 -24.74 -26.55
C ALA A 311 -33.11 -24.16 -27.92
N ALA A 312 -32.47 -24.70 -28.96
CA ALA A 312 -32.74 -24.31 -30.33
C ALA A 312 -34.21 -24.55 -30.65
N THR A 313 -34.89 -23.50 -31.10
CA THR A 313 -36.20 -23.58 -31.76
C THR A 313 -36.06 -24.51 -32.99
N PRO A 314 -36.96 -25.47 -33.22
CA PRO A 314 -36.87 -26.34 -34.40
C PRO A 314 -37.08 -25.52 -35.68
N ALA A 315 -36.09 -25.52 -36.56
CA ALA A 315 -36.22 -24.97 -37.91
C ALA A 315 -37.08 -25.92 -38.77
N ALA A 316 -37.96 -25.33 -39.58
CA ALA A 316 -38.84 -25.99 -40.53
C ALA A 316 -38.07 -26.77 -41.62
N PRO A 317 -38.67 -27.80 -42.25
CA PRO A 317 -37.97 -28.73 -43.12
C PRO A 317 -37.74 -28.16 -44.54
N PRO A 318 -36.57 -28.41 -45.16
CA PRO A 318 -36.37 -28.10 -46.57
C PRO A 318 -36.88 -29.22 -47.48
N THR A 319 -37.55 -28.81 -48.55
CA THR A 319 -38.04 -29.60 -49.69
C THR A 319 -36.89 -30.22 -50.51
N ARG A 320 -37.08 -31.49 -50.90
CA ARG A 320 -36.25 -32.25 -51.86
C ARG A 320 -36.36 -31.69 -53.28
N PRO A 321 -35.35 -31.97 -54.14
CA PRO A 321 -35.60 -32.95 -55.20
C PRO A 321 -34.58 -34.11 -55.30
N ALA A 322 -35.07 -35.20 -55.90
CA ALA A 322 -34.43 -36.44 -56.34
C ALA A 322 -33.26 -36.21 -57.34
N THR A 323 -32.34 -37.11 -57.70
CA THR A 323 -32.12 -38.57 -57.60
C THR A 323 -30.69 -38.84 -58.12
N GLY A 324 -29.99 -39.85 -57.63
CA GLY A 324 -28.79 -40.39 -58.29
C GLY A 324 -27.78 -41.08 -57.36
N ARG A 325 -27.60 -42.39 -57.52
CA ARG A 325 -26.54 -43.28 -56.98
C ARG A 325 -25.98 -44.06 -58.19
N PRO A 326 -24.89 -44.87 -58.12
CA PRO A 326 -24.05 -45.24 -56.97
C PRO A 326 -22.52 -45.39 -57.28
N HIS A 327 -21.79 -45.85 -56.25
CA HIS A 327 -20.52 -46.60 -56.22
C HIS A 327 -19.22 -45.85 -55.87
N GLY A 328 -18.47 -46.43 -54.91
CA GLY A 328 -17.06 -46.10 -54.66
C GLY A 328 -16.55 -46.28 -53.22
N THR A 329 -16.36 -47.54 -52.80
CA THR A 329 -15.26 -48.07 -51.95
C THR A 329 -14.48 -47.16 -50.97
N THR A 330 -14.52 -47.51 -49.67
CA THR A 330 -13.51 -47.22 -48.61
C THR A 330 -12.17 -47.92 -48.86
N PRO A 331 -11.03 -47.34 -48.39
CA PRO A 331 -10.20 -48.01 -47.35
C PRO A 331 -9.51 -46.97 -46.38
N PRO A 332 -8.65 -47.34 -45.39
CA PRO A 332 -8.85 -47.02 -43.97
C PRO A 332 -7.92 -45.93 -43.40
N ALA A 333 -8.19 -45.55 -42.15
CA ALA A 333 -7.46 -44.57 -41.34
C ALA A 333 -5.97 -44.90 -41.09
N PRO A 334 -5.14 -43.88 -40.84
CA PRO A 334 -3.97 -44.00 -39.97
C PRO A 334 -4.25 -43.48 -38.57
N LYS A 335 -3.61 -44.17 -37.63
CA LYS A 335 -3.74 -44.14 -36.18
C LYS A 335 -3.11 -42.87 -35.59
N SER A 336 -3.70 -42.41 -34.49
CA SER A 336 -3.12 -41.46 -33.55
C SER A 336 -1.76 -41.95 -33.01
N PRO A 337 -0.94 -41.04 -32.47
CA PRO A 337 -0.29 -41.30 -31.20
C PRO A 337 -0.96 -40.49 -30.10
N ALA A 338 -1.51 -41.21 -29.14
CA ALA A 338 -1.81 -40.69 -27.82
C ALA A 338 -0.49 -40.24 -27.16
N ALA A 339 -0.48 -39.06 -26.56
CA ALA A 339 0.40 -38.75 -25.46
C ALA A 339 -0.46 -38.31 -24.28
N GLN A 340 -0.37 -39.11 -23.24
CA GLN A 340 -0.98 -38.98 -21.93
C GLN A 340 -0.55 -37.67 -21.26
N ALA A 341 -1.48 -37.03 -20.54
CA ALA A 341 -1.19 -36.36 -19.26
C ALA A 341 -2.52 -35.92 -18.62
N GLY A 342 -3.25 -36.88 -18.07
CA GLY A 342 -4.14 -36.59 -16.96
C GLY A 342 -3.29 -36.38 -15.70
N GLY A 343 -3.58 -35.32 -14.96
CA GLY A 343 -3.29 -35.21 -13.53
C GLY A 343 -2.04 -34.43 -13.14
N VAL A 344 -2.12 -33.10 -13.10
CA VAL A 344 -1.50 -32.28 -12.03
C VAL A 344 -2.41 -31.08 -11.76
N LEU A 345 -3.55 -31.32 -11.13
CA LEU A 345 -4.50 -30.27 -10.67
C LEU A 345 -4.45 -30.09 -9.14
N GLY A 346 -3.36 -30.52 -8.49
CA GLY A 346 -3.22 -30.52 -7.02
C GLY A 346 -1.99 -29.82 -6.45
N ALA A 347 -1.03 -29.36 -7.28
CA ALA A 347 0.27 -28.88 -6.76
C ALA A 347 0.44 -27.35 -6.69
N LEU A 348 -0.36 -26.56 -7.42
CA LEU A 348 -0.23 -25.09 -7.45
C LEU A 348 -0.94 -24.37 -6.28
N ALA A 349 -1.92 -25.02 -5.64
CA ALA A 349 -2.59 -24.48 -4.45
C ALA A 349 -1.77 -24.68 -3.16
N ALA A 350 -0.88 -25.68 -3.12
CA ALA A 350 -0.06 -25.98 -1.95
C ALA A 350 1.12 -25.01 -1.79
N VAL A 351 1.72 -24.52 -2.89
CA VAL A 351 2.91 -23.66 -2.85
C VAL A 351 2.57 -22.21 -2.50
N VAL A 352 1.43 -21.69 -3.00
CA VAL A 352 0.95 -20.33 -2.64
C VAL A 352 0.52 -20.26 -1.18
N VAL A 353 0.01 -21.37 -0.61
CA VAL A 353 -0.28 -21.43 0.82
C VAL A 353 0.97 -21.69 1.65
N LEU A 354 1.97 -22.42 1.16
CA LEU A 354 3.26 -22.53 1.84
C LEU A 354 3.96 -21.17 1.96
N ILE A 355 3.88 -20.31 0.94
CA ILE A 355 4.51 -18.97 0.95
C ILE A 355 3.76 -17.99 1.86
N LEU A 356 2.42 -18.06 1.91
CA LEU A 356 1.62 -17.29 2.88
C LEU A 356 1.75 -17.80 4.32
N LEU A 357 2.08 -19.09 4.52
CA LEU A 357 2.42 -19.66 5.82
C LEU A 357 3.82 -19.25 6.28
N VAL A 358 4.81 -19.11 5.40
CA VAL A 358 6.19 -18.76 5.79
C VAL A 358 6.33 -17.29 6.23
N VAL A 359 5.57 -16.35 5.65
CA VAL A 359 5.60 -14.94 6.08
C VAL A 359 4.84 -14.72 7.39
N ASN A 360 3.90 -15.60 7.75
CA ASN A 360 3.06 -15.46 8.94
C ASN A 360 3.44 -16.40 10.10
N ASN A 361 4.49 -17.24 9.95
CA ASN A 361 4.93 -18.23 10.94
C ASN A 361 6.41 -18.12 11.33
N GLN A 362 7.09 -16.99 11.06
CA GLN A 362 8.45 -16.71 11.53
C GLN A 362 8.54 -16.28 13.01
N HIS A 363 7.54 -16.58 13.84
CA HIS A 363 7.70 -16.52 15.29
C HIS A 363 6.96 -17.68 15.95
N SER A 364 7.64 -18.83 16.05
CA SER A 364 7.59 -19.75 17.21
C SER A 364 8.50 -20.94 16.97
N LEU A 365 9.79 -20.81 17.31
CA LEU A 365 10.68 -21.90 17.72
C LEU A 365 11.74 -21.29 18.65
N ARG A 366 11.39 -21.11 19.93
CA ARG A 366 12.36 -21.19 21.03
C ARG A 366 11.89 -22.33 21.92
N THR A 367 12.56 -23.46 21.80
CA THR A 367 12.46 -24.56 22.74
C THR A 367 12.97 -24.08 24.09
N ASP A 368 12.11 -24.22 25.10
CA ASP A 368 12.51 -24.26 26.50
C ASP A 368 13.53 -25.38 26.72
N THR A 369 14.65 -25.03 27.35
CA THR A 369 15.39 -25.98 28.18
C THR A 369 15.71 -25.30 29.50
N SER A 370 14.85 -25.54 30.49
CA SER A 370 15.13 -25.22 31.88
C SER A 370 16.06 -26.27 32.49
N GLY A 371 17.13 -25.78 33.14
CA GLY A 371 17.63 -26.31 34.41
C GLY A 371 18.49 -27.58 34.39
N SER A 372 19.78 -27.43 34.74
CA SER A 372 20.40 -28.23 35.81
C SER A 372 21.71 -27.59 36.30
N THR A 373 21.72 -27.30 37.59
CA THR A 373 22.83 -26.92 38.46
C THR A 373 23.74 -28.11 38.80
N VAL A 374 25.07 -27.96 38.63
CA VAL A 374 26.20 -28.57 39.40
C VAL A 374 27.40 -27.65 39.09
N GLY A 375 28.29 -27.15 39.96
CA GLY A 375 28.72 -27.54 41.30
C GLY A 375 30.25 -27.83 41.27
N GLY A 376 31.09 -26.89 41.73
CA GLY A 376 32.53 -27.07 42.01
C GLY A 376 33.47 -26.95 40.78
N SER A 377 34.75 -26.56 40.87
CA SER A 377 35.66 -26.31 41.98
C SER A 377 36.90 -25.55 41.48
N ARG A 378 37.45 -24.71 42.37
CA ARG A 378 38.84 -24.22 42.54
C ARG A 378 39.92 -24.60 41.50
N GLN A 379 40.76 -23.60 41.16
CA GLN A 379 42.23 -23.62 41.28
C GLN A 379 42.79 -22.20 41.06
N THR A 380 43.16 -21.49 42.15
CA THR A 380 44.53 -21.27 42.67
C THR A 380 45.39 -20.26 41.91
N ALA A 381 45.55 -19.12 42.58
CA ALA A 381 46.61 -18.11 42.56
C ALA A 381 47.99 -18.51 42.04
N ARG A 382 48.71 -17.52 41.48
CA ARG A 382 49.95 -17.01 42.11
C ARG A 382 50.33 -15.62 41.60
N TYR A 383 50.73 -14.82 42.58
CA TYR A 383 51.18 -13.44 42.60
C TYR A 383 52.70 -13.46 42.79
N THR A 384 53.46 -12.57 42.15
CA THR A 384 54.61 -11.84 42.74
C THR A 384 55.19 -10.79 41.78
N PRO A 385 55.86 -9.73 42.30
CA PRO A 385 55.67 -8.35 41.81
C PRO A 385 56.95 -7.51 41.53
N HIS A 386 56.74 -6.33 40.90
CA HIS A 386 57.48 -5.04 41.02
C HIS A 386 58.98 -4.96 40.60
N PRO A 387 59.57 -3.77 40.28
CA PRO A 387 59.32 -2.45 40.88
C PRO A 387 59.34 -1.18 39.96
N LEU A 388 59.09 -0.06 40.65
CA LEU A 388 58.91 1.35 40.26
C LEU A 388 60.21 2.16 40.07
N ASP A 389 60.01 3.42 39.67
CA ASP A 389 60.87 4.63 39.69
C ASP A 389 61.73 4.91 38.44
N THR A 390 61.95 6.14 37.93
CA THR A 390 61.79 7.51 38.47
C THR A 390 61.78 8.55 37.32
N ARG A 391 61.36 9.78 37.62
CA ARG A 391 61.44 11.04 36.82
C ARG A 391 62.84 11.39 36.29
N THR A 392 62.93 12.06 35.13
CA THR A 392 63.54 13.42 34.98
C THR A 392 63.39 14.02 33.56
N THR A 393 63.04 15.31 33.48
CA THR A 393 63.25 16.22 32.33
C THR A 393 64.63 16.90 32.49
N PRO A 394 65.32 17.34 31.42
CA PRO A 394 65.18 18.74 30.99
C PRO A 394 65.41 19.02 29.47
N THR A 395 64.76 20.09 28.97
CA THR A 395 65.10 20.91 27.78
C THR A 395 66.31 21.82 28.13
N PRO A 396 67.15 22.44 27.25
CA PRO A 396 66.84 23.00 25.92
C PRO A 396 67.97 22.94 24.84
N THR A 397 67.73 23.50 23.64
CA THR A 397 68.59 24.50 22.92
C THR A 397 68.18 24.62 21.44
N ARG A 398 68.36 25.82 20.89
CA ARG A 398 67.86 26.43 19.65
C ARG A 398 69.01 26.72 18.67
N THR A 399 68.84 26.41 17.37
CA THR A 399 69.50 27.03 16.17
C THR A 399 68.83 26.41 14.92
N ARG A 400 68.14 27.09 14.00
CA ARG A 400 68.41 28.19 13.03
C ARG A 400 69.08 27.74 11.69
N TRP A 401 68.22 27.60 10.67
CA TRP A 401 68.25 27.84 9.19
C TRP A 401 69.35 27.31 8.23
N GLU A 402 68.87 27.07 6.99
CA GLU A 402 69.51 26.75 5.68
C GLU A 402 69.86 25.26 5.43
N THR A 403 69.50 24.57 4.33
CA THR A 403 69.17 24.94 2.93
C THR A 403 68.51 23.72 2.23
N THR A 404 67.67 23.94 1.21
CA THR A 404 67.02 22.95 0.30
C THR A 404 68.06 22.13 -0.51
N PRO A 405 67.79 20.89 -0.97
CA PRO A 405 66.89 20.64 -2.12
C PRO A 405 65.99 19.39 -2.00
N ASP A 406 64.86 19.39 -2.72
CA ASP A 406 63.95 18.25 -2.89
C ASP A 406 64.69 16.96 -3.28
N PRO A 407 64.25 15.82 -2.72
CA PRO A 407 64.17 14.62 -3.53
C PRO A 407 62.80 13.94 -3.42
N VAL A 408 62.23 13.73 -4.59
CA VAL A 408 61.50 12.52 -4.98
C VAL A 408 60.26 12.19 -4.15
N ARG A 409 59.12 12.45 -4.80
CA ARG A 409 57.82 11.77 -4.65
C ARG A 409 58.01 10.33 -4.17
N THR A 410 58.00 10.16 -2.85
CA THR A 410 57.78 8.88 -2.21
C THR A 410 56.28 8.82 -2.01
N THR A 411 55.66 7.88 -2.72
CA THR A 411 54.28 7.42 -2.50
C THR A 411 53.97 7.49 -1.02
N SER A 412 53.15 8.47 -0.63
CA SER A 412 52.58 8.50 0.70
C SER A 412 51.87 7.17 0.89
N ALA A 413 52.19 6.50 1.98
CA ALA A 413 51.40 5.41 2.51
C ALA A 413 49.89 5.73 2.36
N PRO A 414 49.04 4.72 2.11
CA PRO A 414 47.60 4.95 2.09
C PRO A 414 47.21 5.71 3.37
N PRO A 415 46.35 6.73 3.28
CA PRO A 415 45.92 7.44 4.48
C PRO A 415 45.41 6.40 5.48
N THR A 416 45.87 6.52 6.73
CA THR A 416 45.27 5.87 7.90
C THR A 416 43.76 5.78 7.68
N PRO A 417 43.08 4.63 7.89
CA PRO A 417 41.69 4.46 7.48
C PRO A 417 40.88 5.62 8.05
N THR A 418 40.57 6.57 7.17
CA THR A 418 39.65 7.66 7.45
C THR A 418 38.38 6.95 7.87
N ASP A 419 37.84 7.31 9.03
CA ASP A 419 36.53 6.85 9.44
C ASP A 419 35.55 7.34 8.38
N ALA A 420 35.31 6.49 7.37
CA ALA A 420 34.60 6.85 6.15
C ALA A 420 33.18 7.30 6.48
N ILE A 421 32.63 6.78 7.59
CA ILE A 421 31.32 7.16 8.11
C ILE A 421 31.42 8.52 8.83
N GLY A 422 32.40 8.68 9.71
CA GLY A 422 32.61 9.90 10.51
C GLY A 422 32.96 11.15 9.69
N THR A 423 33.52 11.00 8.49
CA THR A 423 33.87 12.12 7.60
C THR A 423 32.98 12.23 6.36
N ALA A 424 31.91 11.45 6.27
CA ALA A 424 31.00 11.47 5.11
C ALA A 424 30.23 12.78 5.01
N HIS A 425 29.98 13.22 3.77
CA HIS A 425 29.10 14.32 3.41
C HIS A 425 27.99 13.82 2.48
N VAL A 426 26.86 14.54 2.44
CA VAL A 426 25.81 14.27 1.45
C VAL A 426 26.39 14.45 0.05
N GLY A 427 26.25 13.41 -0.78
CA GLY A 427 26.83 13.35 -2.11
C GLY A 427 28.06 12.44 -2.22
N ASP A 428 28.72 12.12 -1.10
CA ASP A 428 29.86 11.19 -1.09
C ASP A 428 29.44 9.78 -1.49
N CYS A 429 30.36 9.03 -2.08
CA CYS A 429 30.11 7.68 -2.55
C CYS A 429 31.06 6.66 -1.95
N PHE A 430 30.51 5.49 -1.65
CA PHE A 430 31.20 4.40 -0.99
C PHE A 430 30.93 3.07 -1.70
N ASP A 431 31.95 2.22 -1.77
CA ASP A 431 31.72 0.78 -1.91
C ASP A 431 31.36 0.25 -0.52
N ASP A 432 30.26 -0.50 -0.42
CA ASP A 432 29.83 -1.13 0.82
C ASP A 432 29.92 -2.65 0.69
N LYS A 433 30.89 -3.25 1.39
CA LYS A 433 31.06 -4.71 1.47
C LYS A 433 30.49 -5.32 2.75
N GLY A 434 29.91 -4.49 3.60
CA GLY A 434 29.40 -4.87 4.91
C GLY A 434 27.94 -5.30 4.90
N THR A 435 27.31 -5.26 6.07
CA THR A 435 25.85 -5.46 6.26
C THR A 435 25.21 -4.23 6.93
N ASN A 436 23.88 -4.17 7.02
CA ASN A 436 23.16 -3.02 7.61
C ASN A 436 23.65 -2.64 9.04
N GLY A 437 24.09 -3.62 9.85
CA GLY A 437 24.61 -3.38 11.20
C GLY A 437 26.14 -3.27 11.30
N HIS A 438 26.86 -3.56 10.22
CA HIS A 438 28.32 -3.55 10.15
C HIS A 438 28.75 -3.09 8.76
N ALA A 439 28.71 -1.79 8.52
CA ALA A 439 29.10 -1.22 7.24
C ALA A 439 30.62 -1.32 7.06
N ASP A 440 31.03 -1.80 5.88
CA ASP A 440 32.43 -1.80 5.44
C ASP A 440 32.50 -0.83 4.26
N LEU A 441 32.58 0.47 4.58
CA LEU A 441 32.58 1.54 3.60
C LEU A 441 34.00 1.91 3.21
N SER A 442 34.28 1.85 1.91
CA SER A 442 35.49 2.45 1.34
C SER A 442 35.12 3.54 0.33
N THR A 443 35.71 4.72 0.45
CA THR A 443 35.46 5.85 -0.46
C THR A 443 35.69 5.46 -1.91
N THR A 444 34.76 5.83 -2.80
CA THR A 444 34.83 5.52 -4.23
C THR A 444 34.20 6.65 -5.06
N SER A 445 34.35 6.58 -6.38
CA SER A 445 33.64 7.48 -7.30
C SER A 445 32.17 7.05 -7.44
N CYS A 446 31.24 8.00 -7.58
CA CYS A 446 29.80 7.77 -7.74
C CYS A 446 29.45 7.12 -9.09
N THR A 447 29.86 5.88 -9.26
CA THR A 447 29.68 5.06 -10.46
C THR A 447 28.70 3.93 -10.16
N SER A 448 28.30 3.20 -11.20
CA SER A 448 27.37 2.08 -11.06
C SER A 448 27.90 1.03 -10.07
N GLY A 449 27.09 0.67 -9.09
CA GLY A 449 27.43 -0.24 -8.00
C GLY A 449 27.79 0.45 -6.69
N ALA A 450 28.10 1.75 -6.71
CA ALA A 450 28.41 2.51 -5.51
C ALA A 450 27.15 2.89 -4.71
N PHE A 451 27.33 3.22 -3.44
CA PHE A 451 26.32 3.79 -2.56
C PHE A 451 26.60 5.27 -2.35
N LYS A 452 25.67 6.12 -2.78
CA LYS A 452 25.73 7.57 -2.60
C LYS A 452 25.03 7.99 -1.32
N VAL A 453 25.65 8.83 -0.49
CA VAL A 453 24.98 9.42 0.67
C VAL A 453 23.94 10.41 0.19
N VAL A 454 22.68 10.13 0.50
CA VAL A 454 21.55 11.04 0.21
C VAL A 454 21.10 11.81 1.44
N ARG A 455 21.40 11.30 2.64
CA ARG A 455 21.15 11.99 3.91
C ARG A 455 22.09 11.50 5.00
N ILE A 456 22.37 12.39 5.95
CA ILE A 456 23.08 12.09 7.19
C ILE A 456 22.15 12.51 8.33
N ASN A 457 21.78 11.56 9.18
CA ASN A 457 21.02 11.81 10.40
C ASN A 457 22.00 11.78 11.57
N THR A 458 22.10 12.85 12.34
CA THR A 458 22.97 12.94 13.52
C THR A 458 22.18 12.71 14.81
N ALA A 459 22.89 12.52 15.92
CA ALA A 459 22.33 12.21 17.23
C ALA A 459 21.46 10.93 17.24
N THR A 460 21.81 9.96 16.39
CA THR A 460 21.09 8.72 16.27
C THR A 460 21.98 7.60 15.73
N THR A 461 21.74 6.38 16.19
CA THR A 461 22.22 5.14 15.57
C THR A 461 21.07 4.30 15.00
N ASP A 462 19.87 4.87 14.95
CA ASP A 462 18.66 4.22 14.46
C ASP A 462 18.63 4.15 12.93
N LEU A 463 18.87 2.96 12.38
CA LEU A 463 18.89 2.70 10.94
C LEU A 463 17.55 3.02 10.25
N ASP A 464 16.43 2.97 10.99
CA ASP A 464 15.08 3.21 10.47
C ASP A 464 14.81 4.72 10.26
N SER A 465 15.71 5.59 10.74
CA SER A 465 15.69 7.03 10.46
C SER A 465 15.80 7.38 8.97
N CYS A 466 16.13 6.40 8.13
CA CYS A 466 16.23 6.53 6.67
C CYS A 466 14.98 6.05 5.91
N ASP A 467 13.97 5.47 6.56
CA ASP A 467 12.83 4.80 5.89
C ASP A 467 12.00 5.70 4.98
N ASN A 468 11.91 6.99 5.30
CA ASN A 468 11.18 7.99 4.51
C ASN A 468 12.09 8.89 3.66
N VAL A 469 13.38 8.54 3.55
CA VAL A 469 14.34 9.31 2.75
C VAL A 469 14.22 8.87 1.29
N PRO A 470 13.91 9.79 0.36
CA PRO A 470 13.81 9.46 -1.06
C PRO A 470 15.10 8.79 -1.55
N ASP A 471 14.91 7.75 -2.36
CA ASP A 471 15.98 6.95 -2.98
C ASP A 471 16.97 6.31 -1.99
N SER A 472 16.66 6.28 -0.68
CA SER A 472 17.44 5.53 0.31
C SER A 472 17.15 4.03 0.17
N ASP A 473 18.19 3.27 -0.17
CA ASP A 473 18.10 1.82 -0.34
C ASP A 473 18.80 1.06 0.80
N ARG A 474 19.67 1.75 1.55
CA ARG A 474 20.42 1.18 2.66
C ARG A 474 20.73 2.25 3.70
N SER A 475 20.80 1.87 4.97
CA SER A 475 21.25 2.73 6.05
C SER A 475 22.39 2.07 6.81
N VAL A 476 23.31 2.90 7.32
CA VAL A 476 24.48 2.46 8.08
C VAL A 476 24.71 3.41 9.25
N SER A 477 24.90 2.86 10.45
CA SER A 477 25.08 3.62 11.69
C SER A 477 26.53 3.63 12.15
N SER A 478 26.98 4.71 12.79
CA SER A 478 28.21 4.77 13.57
C SER A 478 27.92 5.23 14.99
N SER A 479 28.07 4.34 15.96
CA SER A 479 27.95 4.68 17.38
C SER A 479 29.08 5.58 17.87
N ARG A 480 30.26 5.51 17.24
CA ARG A 480 31.40 6.38 17.54
C ARG A 480 31.11 7.85 17.21
N HIS A 481 30.35 8.08 16.14
CA HIS A 481 30.03 9.41 15.62
C HIS A 481 28.58 9.84 15.89
N ASP A 482 27.79 8.97 16.52
CA ASP A 482 26.37 9.16 16.81
C ASP A 482 25.58 9.63 15.58
N LEU A 483 25.75 8.93 14.46
CA LEU A 483 25.10 9.26 13.19
C LEU A 483 24.66 8.02 12.39
N VAL A 484 23.74 8.22 11.46
CA VAL A 484 23.27 7.27 10.45
C VAL A 484 23.40 7.89 9.07
N LEU A 485 24.04 7.20 8.13
CA LEU A 485 24.05 7.56 6.71
C LEU A 485 22.92 6.82 5.99
N CYS A 486 22.11 7.57 5.25
CA CYS A 486 21.14 7.03 4.31
C CYS A 486 21.77 6.99 2.92
N LEU A 487 21.83 5.80 2.34
CA LEU A 487 22.60 5.48 1.16
C LEU A 487 21.68 5.07 0.01
N SER A 488 21.91 5.66 -1.16
CA SER A 488 21.23 5.35 -2.41
C SER A 488 22.14 4.53 -3.31
N TYR A 489 21.71 3.33 -3.67
CA TYR A 489 22.42 2.43 -4.56
C TYR A 489 22.39 2.96 -6.00
N GLN A 490 23.56 3.21 -6.56
CA GLN A 490 23.72 3.67 -7.93
C GLN A 490 23.61 2.48 -8.88
N SER A 491 22.39 2.09 -9.24
CA SER A 491 22.18 0.88 -10.04
C SER A 491 22.80 0.98 -11.45
N PRO A 492 23.53 -0.06 -11.92
CA PRO A 492 23.91 -0.17 -13.34
C PRO A 492 22.70 -0.27 -14.26
N GLY A 493 21.53 -0.59 -13.70
CA GLY A 493 20.24 -0.56 -14.37
C GLY A 493 19.73 0.84 -14.73
N GLY A 494 20.44 1.90 -14.33
CA GLY A 494 20.07 3.28 -14.60
C GLY A 494 19.01 3.84 -13.64
N THR A 495 18.53 5.05 -13.91
CA THR A 495 17.65 5.80 -12.99
C THR A 495 16.26 5.19 -12.83
N ALA A 496 15.86 4.25 -13.70
CA ALA A 496 14.61 3.51 -13.55
C ALA A 496 14.60 2.58 -12.32
N TYR A 497 15.76 2.25 -11.76
CA TYR A 497 15.85 1.49 -10.51
C TYR A 497 15.08 2.14 -9.35
N HIS A 498 15.07 3.49 -9.30
CA HIS A 498 14.31 4.29 -8.33
C HIS A 498 13.01 4.85 -8.91
N ALA A 499 12.38 4.16 -9.86
CA ALA A 499 11.08 4.56 -10.39
C ALA A 499 9.94 4.06 -9.50
N GLY A 500 9.03 4.96 -9.13
CA GLY A 500 7.82 4.68 -8.37
C GLY A 500 6.61 4.44 -9.26
N GLN A 501 5.49 4.02 -8.65
CA GLN A 501 4.22 3.91 -9.35
C GLN A 501 3.82 5.26 -9.97
N GLY A 502 3.41 5.24 -11.24
CA GLY A 502 3.06 6.44 -12.00
C GLY A 502 4.20 7.05 -12.80
N ASP A 503 5.46 6.80 -12.42
CA ASP A 503 6.61 7.23 -13.22
C ASP A 503 6.62 6.54 -14.58
N CYS A 504 7.29 7.16 -15.55
CA CYS A 504 7.53 6.57 -16.86
C CYS A 504 9.01 6.25 -17.06
N VAL A 505 9.27 5.08 -17.64
CA VAL A 505 10.59 4.51 -17.81
C VAL A 505 10.78 3.95 -19.21
N PHE A 506 12.04 3.88 -19.64
CA PHE A 506 12.41 3.22 -20.89
C PHE A 506 13.86 2.77 -20.86
N GLY A 507 14.13 1.69 -21.56
CA GLY A 507 15.48 1.32 -21.97
C GLY A 507 15.39 0.71 -23.36
N ALA A 508 16.50 0.70 -24.10
CA ALA A 508 16.53 0.00 -25.37
C ALA A 508 16.25 -1.50 -25.15
N PRO A 509 15.59 -2.20 -26.10
CA PRO A 509 15.42 -3.65 -26.04
C PRO A 509 16.78 -4.35 -25.88
N GLY A 510 16.91 -5.23 -24.89
CA GLY A 510 18.18 -5.89 -24.56
C GLY A 510 19.21 -5.00 -23.84
N GLY A 511 18.95 -3.70 -23.73
CA GLY A 511 19.76 -2.77 -22.95
C GLY A 511 19.71 -3.08 -21.45
N SER A 512 20.86 -2.96 -20.78
CA SER A 512 20.98 -3.09 -19.33
C SER A 512 20.47 -1.83 -18.60
N ALA A 513 20.74 -0.64 -19.15
CA ALA A 513 20.36 0.64 -18.58
C ALA A 513 18.96 1.10 -19.01
N TRP A 514 18.16 1.51 -18.04
CA TRP A 514 16.83 2.07 -18.17
C TRP A 514 16.76 3.39 -17.40
N GLY A 515 16.12 4.40 -17.98
CA GLY A 515 15.99 5.72 -17.40
C GLY A 515 14.55 6.08 -17.08
N LYS A 516 14.35 6.87 -16.02
CA LYS A 516 13.13 7.68 -15.84
C LYS A 516 13.05 8.75 -16.94
N GLN A 517 11.87 8.97 -17.48
CA GLN A 517 11.58 10.02 -18.47
C GLN A 517 10.12 10.45 -18.40
N ALA A 518 9.77 11.53 -19.10
CA ALA A 518 8.39 11.97 -19.23
C ALA A 518 7.51 10.88 -19.89
N CYS A 519 6.26 10.76 -19.46
CA CYS A 519 5.32 9.81 -20.05
C CYS A 519 4.98 10.20 -21.49
N GLN A 520 5.24 9.29 -22.43
CA GLN A 520 4.98 9.51 -23.85
C GLN A 520 4.74 8.17 -24.54
N THR A 521 4.05 8.21 -25.68
CA THR A 521 3.82 7.04 -26.52
C THR A 521 5.11 6.27 -26.77
N GLY A 522 5.09 4.96 -26.54
CA GLY A 522 6.22 4.06 -26.79
C GLY A 522 7.14 3.81 -25.59
N ASN A 523 6.95 4.53 -24.47
CA ASN A 523 7.59 4.18 -23.21
C ASN A 523 6.64 3.48 -22.24
N PHE A 524 7.12 3.12 -21.05
CA PHE A 524 6.34 2.36 -20.10
C PHE A 524 5.98 3.19 -18.88
N LYS A 525 4.71 3.15 -18.49
CA LYS A 525 4.28 3.58 -17.16
C LYS A 525 4.52 2.47 -16.14
N VAL A 526 5.05 2.84 -14.98
CA VAL A 526 5.21 1.94 -13.83
C VAL A 526 3.86 1.76 -13.14
N LEU A 527 3.37 0.54 -13.13
CA LEU A 527 2.15 0.12 -12.41
C LEU A 527 2.45 -0.15 -10.94
N ALA A 528 3.59 -0.76 -10.66
CA ALA A 528 4.09 -1.04 -9.32
C ALA A 528 5.60 -1.24 -9.33
N ALA A 529 6.24 -0.97 -8.20
CA ALA A 529 7.63 -1.29 -7.93
C ALA A 529 7.71 -2.13 -6.66
N TYR A 530 8.37 -3.29 -6.74
CA TYR A 530 8.61 -4.18 -5.62
C TYR A 530 10.09 -4.28 -5.33
N ARG A 531 10.48 -4.19 -4.06
CA ARG A 531 11.86 -4.36 -3.60
C ARG A 531 12.10 -5.78 -3.06
N GLY A 532 13.34 -6.24 -3.11
CA GLY A 532 13.79 -7.52 -2.58
C GLY A 532 13.19 -8.74 -3.30
N THR A 533 12.79 -8.61 -4.57
CA THR A 533 12.11 -9.70 -5.28
C THR A 533 12.32 -9.64 -6.79
N SER A 534 12.44 -10.81 -7.39
CA SER A 534 12.44 -11.05 -8.83
C SER A 534 11.16 -11.73 -9.32
N ASP A 535 10.18 -11.94 -8.43
CA ASP A 535 8.96 -12.68 -8.71
C ASP A 535 7.99 -11.88 -9.60
N LYS A 536 8.14 -12.05 -10.92
CA LYS A 536 7.30 -11.39 -11.92
C LYS A 536 5.81 -11.70 -11.80
N SER A 537 5.40 -12.78 -11.11
CA SER A 537 3.96 -13.10 -10.95
C SER A 537 3.21 -12.04 -10.15
N LYS A 538 3.93 -11.24 -9.36
CA LYS A 538 3.40 -10.03 -8.70
C LYS A 538 2.83 -9.00 -9.67
N CYS A 539 3.23 -9.05 -10.93
CA CYS A 539 2.74 -8.15 -11.95
C CYS A 539 1.45 -8.61 -12.63
N ASP A 540 1.16 -9.91 -12.63
CA ASP A 540 0.01 -10.50 -13.34
C ASP A 540 -1.35 -9.91 -12.95
N PRO A 541 -1.61 -9.52 -11.68
CA PRO A 541 -2.90 -8.93 -11.29
C PRO A 541 -3.14 -7.51 -11.81
N TRP A 542 -2.10 -6.80 -12.26
CA TRP A 542 -2.24 -5.39 -12.61
C TRP A 542 -2.95 -5.20 -13.95
N PRO A 543 -4.00 -4.36 -14.03
CA PRO A 543 -4.65 -4.03 -15.29
C PRO A 543 -3.65 -3.44 -16.29
N HIS A 544 -3.77 -3.87 -17.55
CA HIS A 544 -2.90 -3.44 -18.64
C HIS A 544 -1.41 -3.72 -18.42
N TYR A 545 -1.06 -4.63 -17.50
CA TYR A 545 0.28 -5.19 -17.41
C TYR A 545 0.65 -5.85 -18.74
N ASN A 546 1.75 -5.41 -19.32
CA ASN A 546 2.27 -5.99 -20.55
C ASN A 546 3.78 -6.22 -20.53
N TYR A 547 4.52 -5.64 -19.57
CA TYR A 547 5.96 -5.88 -19.45
C TYR A 547 6.44 -5.77 -18.01
N TRP A 548 7.60 -6.32 -17.73
CA TRP A 548 8.26 -6.20 -16.42
C TRP A 548 9.74 -5.93 -16.61
N ARG A 549 10.34 -5.24 -15.64
CA ARG A 549 11.78 -5.02 -15.59
C ARG A 549 12.30 -5.37 -14.22
N HIS A 550 13.30 -6.25 -14.17
CA HIS A 550 14.00 -6.60 -12.94
C HIS A 550 15.41 -6.02 -12.97
N PHE A 551 15.81 -5.42 -11.86
CA PHE A 551 17.16 -4.93 -11.60
C PHE A 551 17.73 -5.75 -10.46
N SER A 552 18.66 -6.65 -10.79
CA SER A 552 19.33 -7.51 -9.82
C SER A 552 20.57 -6.83 -9.24
N VAL A 553 20.79 -6.98 -7.95
CA VAL A 553 22.00 -6.54 -7.25
C VAL A 553 22.75 -7.77 -6.74
N ALA A 554 23.82 -8.16 -7.44
CA ALA A 554 24.51 -9.44 -7.20
C ALA A 554 25.06 -9.59 -5.76
N ALA A 555 25.40 -8.48 -5.11
CA ALA A 555 25.93 -8.48 -3.76
C ALA A 555 24.85 -8.57 -2.66
N ASP A 556 23.59 -8.22 -2.98
CA ASP A 556 22.50 -8.17 -2.01
C ASP A 556 21.13 -8.20 -2.69
N SER A 557 20.48 -9.36 -2.71
CA SER A 557 19.16 -9.53 -3.34
C SER A 557 18.04 -8.75 -2.67
N ARG A 558 18.25 -8.20 -1.46
CA ARG A 558 17.26 -7.29 -0.83
C ARG A 558 17.16 -5.96 -1.56
N LEU A 559 18.20 -5.60 -2.31
CA LEU A 559 18.24 -4.43 -3.18
C LEU A 559 17.66 -4.72 -4.57
N ASP A 560 17.22 -5.95 -4.85
CA ASP A 560 16.57 -6.25 -6.13
C ASP A 560 15.30 -5.40 -6.29
N VAL A 561 15.07 -4.87 -7.49
CA VAL A 561 13.86 -4.10 -7.82
C VAL A 561 13.15 -4.74 -9.01
N LEU A 562 11.87 -5.04 -8.84
CA LEU A 562 10.97 -5.48 -9.90
C LEU A 562 9.94 -4.38 -10.20
N LEU A 563 9.96 -3.88 -11.43
CA LEU A 563 8.94 -2.98 -11.96
C LEU A 563 7.90 -3.76 -12.78
N CYS A 564 6.63 -3.53 -12.50
CA CYS A 564 5.50 -3.95 -13.33
C CYS A 564 5.12 -2.79 -14.24
N LEU A 565 5.05 -3.04 -15.54
CA LEU A 565 5.02 -1.99 -16.56
C LEU A 565 3.83 -2.13 -17.50
N SER A 566 3.30 -0.99 -17.91
CA SER A 566 2.34 -0.86 -19.00
C SER A 566 2.89 0.05 -20.08
N MET A 567 2.99 -0.46 -21.31
CA MET A 567 3.25 0.34 -22.50
C MET A 567 2.26 1.50 -22.58
N ASN A 568 2.76 2.72 -22.75
CA ASN A 568 1.96 3.90 -23.09
C ASN A 568 1.67 3.86 -24.59
N TYR A 569 0.44 3.48 -24.93
CA TYR A 569 -0.04 3.48 -26.30
C TYR A 569 -0.44 4.89 -26.75
N PRO A 570 -0.54 5.15 -28.08
CA PRO A 570 -0.99 6.45 -28.58
C PRO A 570 -2.40 6.82 -28.11
N ASP A 571 -3.24 5.81 -27.91
CA ASP A 571 -4.63 5.93 -27.49
C ASP A 571 -5.14 4.61 -26.89
N ASP A 572 -6.41 4.58 -26.49
CA ASP A 572 -6.99 3.45 -25.75
C ASP A 572 -7.23 2.21 -26.60
N ALA A 573 -7.13 2.30 -27.94
CA ALA A 573 -7.16 1.10 -28.78
C ALA A 573 -6.01 0.15 -28.45
N GLY A 574 -4.88 0.68 -27.96
CA GLY A 574 -3.75 -0.13 -27.53
C GLY A 574 -4.04 -1.03 -26.34
N TYR A 575 -4.99 -0.65 -25.47
CA TYR A 575 -5.40 -1.44 -24.32
C TYR A 575 -6.65 -2.30 -24.58
N ALA A 576 -7.43 -1.94 -25.60
CA ALA A 576 -8.75 -2.51 -25.82
C ALA A 576 -8.74 -4.00 -26.16
N THR A 577 -9.71 -4.71 -25.58
CA THR A 577 -9.97 -6.14 -25.80
C THR A 577 -11.15 -6.36 -26.75
N VAL A 578 -11.31 -7.59 -27.24
CA VAL A 578 -12.45 -7.94 -28.13
C VAL A 578 -13.76 -7.77 -27.35
N LYS A 579 -14.75 -7.10 -27.98
CA LYS A 579 -16.04 -6.65 -27.41
C LYS A 579 -16.00 -5.40 -26.54
N GLU A 580 -14.85 -4.75 -26.42
CA GLU A 580 -14.77 -3.46 -25.73
C GLU A 580 -15.36 -2.34 -26.58
N CYS A 581 -16.02 -1.38 -25.94
CA CYS A 581 -16.61 -0.23 -26.61
C CYS A 581 -15.71 0.99 -26.43
N LEU A 582 -15.48 1.72 -27.52
CA LEU A 582 -14.63 2.90 -27.52
C LEU A 582 -15.36 4.06 -28.22
N SER A 583 -15.03 5.28 -27.83
CA SER A 583 -15.37 6.47 -28.60
C SER A 583 -14.24 6.75 -29.59
N LYS A 584 -14.57 6.78 -30.87
CA LYS A 584 -13.67 7.12 -31.96
C LYS A 584 -13.95 8.55 -32.42
N SER A 585 -12.94 9.41 -32.37
CA SER A 585 -12.96 10.77 -32.93
C SER A 585 -11.75 10.97 -33.82
N GLY A 586 -11.96 11.21 -35.12
CA GLY A 586 -10.85 11.21 -36.09
C GLY A 586 -10.14 9.85 -36.11
N SER A 587 -8.82 9.84 -35.89
CA SER A 587 -8.02 8.61 -35.76
C SER A 587 -7.87 8.09 -34.33
N THR A 588 -8.34 8.85 -33.33
CA THR A 588 -8.11 8.56 -31.91
C THR A 588 -9.25 7.74 -31.32
N PHE A 589 -8.88 6.77 -30.49
CA PHE A 589 -9.81 5.94 -29.73
C PHE A 589 -9.70 6.21 -28.24
N THR A 590 -10.84 6.42 -27.58
CA THR A 590 -10.89 6.67 -26.14
C THR A 590 -11.87 5.72 -25.48
N ASN A 591 -11.45 5.05 -24.42
CA ASN A 591 -12.34 4.28 -23.57
C ASN A 591 -13.07 5.23 -22.63
N VAL A 592 -14.33 5.52 -22.96
CA VAL A 592 -15.22 6.39 -22.17
C VAL A 592 -15.99 5.62 -21.09
N GLY A 593 -15.55 4.41 -20.75
CA GLY A 593 -16.10 3.57 -19.69
C GLY A 593 -17.47 2.95 -19.97
N SER A 594 -18.10 3.26 -21.10
CA SER A 594 -19.44 2.79 -21.42
C SER A 594 -19.67 2.60 -22.91
N CYS A 595 -20.33 1.50 -23.21
CA CYS A 595 -20.90 1.25 -24.53
C CYS A 595 -21.90 2.34 -24.93
N ASN A 596 -22.75 2.86 -24.06
CA ASN A 596 -23.78 3.83 -24.49
C ASN A 596 -23.20 5.17 -24.95
N ALA A 597 -22.02 5.54 -24.44
CA ALA A 597 -21.29 6.75 -24.84
C ALA A 597 -20.23 6.50 -25.94
N SER A 598 -20.14 5.26 -26.43
CA SER A 598 -19.18 4.82 -27.44
C SER A 598 -19.86 4.69 -28.80
N ASN A 599 -19.20 5.17 -29.85
CA ASN A 599 -19.68 5.06 -31.22
C ASN A 599 -19.05 3.87 -31.99
N VAL A 600 -18.06 3.18 -31.40
CA VAL A 600 -17.49 1.95 -31.97
C VAL A 600 -17.40 0.83 -30.94
N TYR A 601 -17.26 -0.41 -31.42
CA TYR A 601 -16.84 -1.55 -30.61
C TYR A 601 -15.78 -2.37 -31.32
N VAL A 602 -14.91 -2.98 -30.53
CA VAL A 602 -13.82 -3.83 -31.00
C VAL A 602 -14.37 -5.22 -31.37
N THR A 603 -14.17 -5.61 -32.62
CA THR A 603 -14.59 -6.91 -33.17
C THR A 603 -13.46 -7.92 -33.21
N GLY A 604 -12.21 -7.45 -33.27
CA GLY A 604 -11.04 -8.31 -33.37
C GLY A 604 -9.78 -7.59 -32.90
N ARG A 605 -8.79 -8.35 -32.45
CA ARG A 605 -7.47 -7.85 -32.09
C ARG A 605 -6.41 -8.88 -32.46
N THR A 606 -5.30 -8.42 -33.00
CA THR A 606 -4.09 -9.22 -33.22
C THR A 606 -2.86 -8.41 -32.80
N SER A 607 -1.80 -9.10 -32.38
CA SER A 607 -0.49 -8.49 -32.10
C SER A 607 0.30 -8.17 -33.37
N THR A 608 -0.17 -8.60 -34.56
CA THR A 608 0.44 -8.23 -35.84
C THR A 608 0.03 -6.81 -36.21
N PRO A 609 0.95 -5.84 -36.26
CA PRO A 609 0.63 -4.47 -36.67
C PRO A 609 0.34 -4.41 -38.17
N ASN A 610 -0.49 -3.46 -38.59
CA ASN A 610 -0.86 -3.23 -39.98
C ASN A 610 -1.40 -4.50 -40.68
N ALA A 611 -2.33 -5.20 -40.04
CA ALA A 611 -2.97 -6.40 -40.57
C ALA A 611 -4.45 -6.14 -40.94
N PRO A 612 -4.78 -5.23 -41.89
CA PRO A 612 -6.18 -4.92 -42.21
C PRO A 612 -6.95 -6.12 -42.76
N ALA A 613 -6.28 -7.05 -43.46
CA ALA A 613 -6.90 -8.28 -43.94
C ALA A 613 -7.48 -9.16 -42.82
N PHE A 614 -6.92 -9.09 -41.60
CA PHE A 614 -7.46 -9.76 -40.42
C PHE A 614 -8.84 -9.22 -40.01
N CYS A 615 -9.13 -7.95 -40.31
CA CYS A 615 -10.40 -7.31 -39.99
C CYS A 615 -11.50 -7.58 -41.01
N GLY A 616 -11.18 -8.16 -42.18
CA GLY A 616 -12.14 -8.42 -43.23
C GLY A 616 -12.82 -7.13 -43.71
N HIS A 617 -14.12 -7.01 -43.44
CA HIS A 617 -14.92 -5.83 -43.79
C HIS A 617 -15.02 -4.77 -42.68
N ASP A 618 -14.40 -5.02 -41.53
CA ASP A 618 -14.43 -4.12 -40.38
C ASP A 618 -13.40 -3.00 -40.55
N GLY A 619 -13.63 -1.87 -39.88
CA GLY A 619 -12.61 -0.83 -39.78
C GLY A 619 -11.39 -1.36 -39.03
N SER A 620 -10.19 -0.88 -39.39
CA SER A 620 -8.95 -1.27 -38.71
C SER A 620 -8.18 -0.05 -38.22
N THR A 621 -7.59 -0.15 -37.03
CA THR A 621 -6.54 0.76 -36.56
C THR A 621 -5.35 -0.07 -36.12
N TYR A 622 -4.14 0.47 -36.23
CA TYR A 622 -2.94 -0.23 -35.81
C TYR A 622 -1.92 0.74 -35.24
N TRP A 623 -1.06 0.23 -34.37
CA TRP A 623 0.15 0.92 -33.96
C TRP A 623 1.30 -0.06 -33.84
N ARG A 624 2.52 0.43 -34.07
CA ARG A 624 3.75 -0.32 -33.93
C ARG A 624 4.77 0.55 -33.20
N SER A 625 5.29 0.03 -32.10
CA SER A 625 6.49 0.60 -31.48
C SER A 625 7.71 0.31 -32.37
N ALA A 626 8.55 1.32 -32.58
CA ALA A 626 9.83 1.15 -33.26
C ALA A 626 10.78 0.27 -32.43
N ASP A 627 10.85 0.56 -31.13
CA ASP A 627 11.74 -0.13 -30.19
C ASP A 627 11.18 -1.47 -29.75
N TYR A 628 9.87 -1.58 -29.52
CA TYR A 628 9.24 -2.83 -29.05
C TYR A 628 8.15 -3.36 -29.99
N PRO A 629 8.50 -3.93 -31.16
CA PRO A 629 7.54 -4.41 -32.14
C PRO A 629 6.51 -5.41 -31.59
N ALA A 630 6.87 -6.19 -30.56
CA ALA A 630 6.00 -7.17 -29.91
C ALA A 630 4.77 -6.55 -29.21
N PHE A 631 4.82 -5.26 -28.86
CA PHE A 631 3.68 -4.53 -28.29
C PHE A 631 2.81 -3.84 -29.33
N GLY A 632 3.16 -3.96 -30.62
CA GLY A 632 2.28 -3.48 -31.68
C GLY A 632 0.97 -4.27 -31.75
N TYR A 633 -0.01 -3.69 -32.43
CA TYR A 633 -1.34 -4.28 -32.55
C TYR A 633 -2.02 -3.87 -33.85
N THR A 634 -2.99 -4.68 -34.29
CA THR A 634 -4.10 -4.25 -35.13
C THR A 634 -5.40 -4.52 -34.38
N VAL A 635 -6.27 -3.52 -34.30
CA VAL A 635 -7.60 -3.60 -33.70
C VAL A 635 -8.64 -3.39 -34.80
N CYS A 636 -9.57 -4.34 -34.89
CA CYS A 636 -10.72 -4.30 -35.77
C CYS A 636 -11.91 -3.72 -35.01
N TRP A 637 -12.68 -2.86 -35.67
CA TRP A 637 -13.78 -2.15 -35.04
C TRP A 637 -14.94 -1.93 -36.01
N ARG A 638 -16.14 -1.80 -35.46
CA ARG A 638 -17.34 -1.41 -36.19
C ARG A 638 -18.02 -0.23 -35.53
N TRP A 639 -18.66 0.60 -36.33
CA TRP A 639 -19.62 1.59 -35.84
C TRP A 639 -20.77 0.89 -35.12
N ARG A 640 -21.29 1.56 -34.11
CA ARG A 640 -22.40 1.07 -33.29
C ARG A 640 -23.71 1.73 -33.63
#